data_AF-A0A3N5PXE2-F1
#
_entry.id   AF-A0A3N5PXE2-F1
#
_cell.length_a   1.000
_cell.length_b   1.000
_cell.length_c   1.000
_cell.angle_alpha   90.00
_cell.angle_beta   90.00
_cell.angle_gamma   90.00
#
_symmetry.space_group_name_H-M   'P 1'
#
loop_
_entity.id
_entity.type
_entity.pdbx_description
1 polymer ?
#
loop_
_entity_poly.entity_id
_entity_poly.type
_entity_poly.pdbx_seq_one_letter_code
_entity_poly.pdbx_strand_id
1 'polypeptide(L)'
;MAVPYDVEKRDGKTFLSVAVCLTPRLQDVNTADNKLSDYPEWVDWPATLANVGIGLDINGTILTSSSLTPKDEQPDALSWKAVFTPNSLVRPYEYVPFTNYKIMSFNVKGALGVMKDTYKSLLTTFDGETPVLNFMPEGNTDVKMVQQPKLFTALKSVTANVDQIAKVEAVKRSWEGSGLRSVKKRSAAQRSGQKITAPTKLNISKIQLPSSPQAMMFTPPVDVKTALGNLQMVELYHASRTVVEERQVGRKTIRDTRDKIKRPEFDFHQIVSVLREFPILLRKLGLVRHFEVEMPGGMATNGKIRCKITWPSGGATTTKTLSPWTAYRLDTSGDAAYWQFLPRPDADSEIIGAVLCLNDNSHFDVIQIDVDTAALKTLNYTKTITDRTMMTKGTRDMTTKVEPPATRGTGLQLIRVNRGLKLAKMLLRNADNMKRVVNNQEVTLYADDLLRGYRVDIYDDTSKTWQSLMRRNATYTLPKATGVMKSPGITALDEEGVLTMAATRSIDSDDDDDQKQLYAHETIAQWEGWSMVVPPIGNFIGTEDELAPANTKQTPPSDFSYQVETDVKIVPGSLPRLRFGRQYRIRARYVDIAGNGPKLNELNPSDFTCATELIRYLRWDPIVSPTLAMKKHPIEGESLERMVIRNYNADEDDSVEVDTTETNERHIFPPLAAGQILERHGLLDNGEMGTMKGDTSTYDMMVKFSGQLPSRWYTRNDAGDLVPEASDNKPPANAEKAKTAISYPYVPGSSAETPYLPDPMARNITLQSVPGLTAGQLMEVSLSGETMATISSATG
;
A
#
# COMPACT_ATOMS: atom_id res chain seq x y z
N MET A 1 23.36 -22.53 3.67
CA MET A 1 24.23 -21.41 3.22
C MET A 1 24.70 -20.65 4.45
N ALA A 2 25.84 -19.96 4.37
CA ALA A 2 26.35 -19.08 5.43
C ALA A 2 26.11 -17.62 5.04
N VAL A 3 25.54 -16.83 5.94
CA VAL A 3 25.17 -15.43 5.71
C VAL A 3 25.85 -14.57 6.79
N PRO A 4 26.88 -13.78 6.43
CA PRO A 4 27.49 -12.84 7.37
C PRO A 4 26.48 -11.75 7.72
N TYR A 5 26.39 -11.32 8.99
CA TYR A 5 25.41 -10.30 9.36
C TYR A 5 25.88 -9.25 10.37
N ASP A 6 27.00 -9.45 11.06
CA ASP A 6 27.47 -8.51 12.10
C ASP A 6 28.97 -8.72 12.40
N VAL A 7 29.61 -7.68 12.92
CA VAL A 7 31.00 -7.70 13.42
C VAL A 7 31.10 -6.82 14.67
N GLU A 8 31.77 -7.36 15.69
CA GLU A 8 31.93 -6.67 16.97
C GLU A 8 33.39 -6.71 17.42
N LYS A 9 33.87 -5.60 17.99
CA LYS A 9 35.17 -5.54 18.66
C LYS A 9 34.97 -5.68 20.17
N ARG A 10 35.51 -6.76 20.76
CA ARG A 10 35.42 -7.05 22.20
C ARG A 10 36.78 -7.53 22.70
N ASP A 11 37.25 -6.95 23.81
CA ASP A 11 38.51 -7.33 24.49
C ASP A 11 39.75 -7.37 23.56
N GLY A 12 39.85 -6.40 22.65
CA GLY A 12 40.96 -6.31 21.69
C GLY A 12 40.89 -7.30 20.53
N LYS A 13 39.89 -8.20 20.52
CA LYS A 13 39.61 -9.15 19.44
C LYS A 13 38.42 -8.69 18.60
N THR A 14 38.35 -9.21 17.38
CA THR A 14 37.22 -8.97 16.46
C THR A 14 36.47 -10.26 16.26
N PHE A 15 35.16 -10.23 16.49
CA PHE A 15 34.26 -11.36 16.36
C PHE A 15 33.30 -11.12 15.20
N LEU A 16 33.13 -12.14 14.37
CA LEU A 16 32.23 -12.13 13.22
C LEU A 16 30.99 -12.95 13.56
N SER A 17 29.81 -12.42 13.22
CA SER A 17 28.56 -13.15 13.35
C SER A 17 28.08 -13.65 11.99
N VAL A 18 27.73 -14.93 11.95
CA VAL A 18 27.29 -15.64 10.74
C VAL A 18 26.03 -16.44 11.03
N ALA A 19 25.02 -16.28 10.19
CA ALA A 19 23.82 -17.10 10.20
C ALA A 19 23.98 -18.27 9.24
N VAL A 20 23.78 -19.49 9.73
CA VAL A 20 23.69 -20.69 8.90
C VAL A 20 22.22 -20.98 8.64
N CYS A 21 21.80 -20.76 7.40
CA CYS A 21 20.42 -20.98 6.96
C CYS A 21 20.29 -22.34 6.27
N LEU A 22 19.35 -23.15 6.74
CA LEU A 22 19.02 -24.46 6.18
C LEU A 22 17.71 -24.38 5.39
N THR A 23 17.72 -24.95 4.19
CA THR A 23 16.56 -25.03 3.30
C THR A 23 16.33 -26.48 2.90
N PRO A 24 15.60 -27.26 3.73
CA PRO A 24 15.36 -28.67 3.44
C PRO A 24 14.60 -28.87 2.15
N ARG A 25 15.04 -29.86 1.37
CA ARG A 25 14.36 -30.35 0.17
C ARG A 25 14.11 -31.83 0.33
N LEU A 26 13.06 -32.15 1.08
CA LEU A 26 12.58 -33.52 1.22
C LEU A 26 11.99 -33.98 -0.11
N GLN A 27 12.54 -35.06 -0.67
CA GLN A 27 12.08 -35.68 -1.90
C GLN A 27 12.49 -37.15 -1.87
N ASP A 28 11.60 -38.03 -2.31
CA ASP A 28 11.95 -39.42 -2.63
C ASP A 28 12.23 -39.54 -4.14
N VAL A 29 12.51 -40.75 -4.59
CA VAL A 29 12.73 -41.04 -6.02
C VAL A 29 11.41 -41.04 -6.82
N ASN A 30 10.27 -40.96 -6.13
CA ASN A 30 8.94 -41.04 -6.72
C ASN A 30 8.32 -39.63 -6.81
N THR A 31 7.17 -39.53 -7.49
CA THR A 31 6.44 -38.26 -7.63
C THR A 31 5.20 -38.19 -6.74
N ALA A 32 5.04 -39.12 -5.80
CA ALA A 32 3.86 -39.23 -4.95
C ALA A 32 3.96 -38.32 -3.72
N ASP A 33 2.80 -37.96 -3.16
CA ASP A 33 2.72 -37.26 -1.89
C ASP A 33 3.14 -38.21 -0.75
N ASN A 34 4.04 -37.75 0.11
CA ASN A 34 4.62 -38.48 1.24
C ASN A 34 4.22 -37.82 2.58
N LYS A 35 4.62 -38.44 3.69
CA LYS A 35 4.49 -37.89 5.04
C LYS A 35 5.85 -37.59 5.65
N LEU A 36 5.88 -36.73 6.66
CA LEU A 36 7.12 -36.42 7.38
C LEU A 36 7.72 -37.66 8.07
N SER A 37 6.88 -38.63 8.48
CA SER A 37 7.33 -39.91 9.04
C SER A 37 8.23 -40.72 8.10
N ASP A 38 8.15 -40.48 6.80
CA ASP A 38 8.98 -41.14 5.79
C ASP A 38 10.42 -40.58 5.75
N TYR A 39 10.67 -39.51 6.51
CA TYR A 39 11.97 -38.86 6.67
C TYR A 39 12.34 -38.82 8.18
N PRO A 40 12.87 -39.91 8.76
CA PRO A 40 13.07 -40.04 10.20
C PRO A 40 13.87 -38.91 10.84
N GLU A 41 14.89 -38.40 10.14
CA GLU A 41 15.74 -37.28 10.57
C GLU A 41 14.97 -35.94 10.71
N TRP A 42 13.79 -35.83 10.12
CA TRP A 42 12.96 -34.63 10.14
C TRP A 42 11.74 -34.75 11.06
N VAL A 43 11.49 -35.92 11.64
CA VAL A 43 10.45 -36.09 12.67
C VAL A 43 10.83 -35.34 13.95
N ASP A 44 12.11 -35.34 14.29
CA ASP A 44 12.69 -34.54 15.38
C ASP A 44 13.98 -33.86 14.92
N TRP A 45 13.82 -32.87 14.04
CA TRP A 45 14.94 -32.17 13.43
C TRP A 45 15.90 -31.54 14.46
N PRO A 46 15.46 -30.88 15.54
CA PRO A 46 16.36 -30.37 16.58
C PRO A 46 17.27 -31.45 17.19
N ALA A 47 16.74 -32.65 17.45
CA ALA A 47 17.54 -33.77 17.97
C ALA A 47 18.55 -34.28 16.93
N THR A 48 18.16 -34.36 15.66
CA THR A 48 19.10 -34.69 14.57
C THR A 48 20.18 -33.63 14.43
N LEU A 49 19.82 -32.35 14.42
CA LEU A 49 20.71 -31.22 14.25
C LEU A 49 21.78 -31.14 15.34
N ALA A 50 21.48 -31.58 16.58
CA ALA A 50 22.45 -31.65 17.66
C ALA A 50 23.66 -32.56 17.36
N ASN A 51 23.49 -33.52 16.43
CA ASN A 51 24.53 -34.45 16.01
C ASN A 51 25.19 -34.07 14.66
N VAL A 52 24.79 -32.95 14.06
CA VAL A 52 25.34 -32.46 12.79
C VAL A 52 26.48 -31.48 13.06
N GLY A 53 27.67 -31.75 12.50
CA GLY A 53 28.81 -30.86 12.58
C GLY A 53 28.64 -29.66 11.63
N ILE A 54 28.66 -28.44 12.16
CA ILE A 54 28.60 -27.20 11.39
C ILE A 54 29.94 -26.48 11.48
N GLY A 55 30.58 -26.26 10.33
CA GLY A 55 31.77 -25.43 10.18
C GLY A 55 31.60 -24.36 9.11
N LEU A 56 32.61 -23.53 8.93
CA LEU A 56 32.67 -22.48 7.91
C LEU A 56 33.91 -22.67 7.03
N ASP A 57 33.79 -22.23 5.79
CA ASP A 57 34.89 -22.10 4.84
C ASP A 57 34.91 -20.63 4.40
N ILE A 58 35.95 -19.90 4.80
CA ILE A 58 36.14 -18.47 4.51
C ILE A 58 37.36 -18.36 3.61
N ASN A 59 37.15 -18.09 2.31
CA ASN A 59 38.22 -18.03 1.30
C ASN A 59 39.20 -19.23 1.34
N GLY A 60 38.74 -20.43 1.67
CA GLY A 60 39.58 -21.63 1.78
C GLY A 60 40.10 -21.91 3.20
N THR A 61 40.01 -20.96 4.13
CA THR A 61 40.27 -21.21 5.55
C THR A 61 39.09 -21.96 6.17
N ILE A 62 39.34 -23.19 6.60
CA ILE A 62 38.31 -24.06 7.19
C ILE A 62 38.26 -23.88 8.70
N LEU A 63 37.10 -23.48 9.20
CA LEU A 63 36.78 -23.35 10.62
C LEU A 63 35.86 -24.51 11.01
N THR A 64 36.33 -25.36 11.90
CA THR A 64 35.56 -26.50 12.43
C THR A 64 34.53 -26.06 13.45
N SER A 65 33.57 -26.93 13.77
CA SER A 65 32.52 -26.66 14.78
C SER A 65 33.04 -26.21 16.14
N SER A 66 34.23 -26.65 16.56
CA SER A 66 34.87 -26.23 17.82
C SER A 66 35.31 -24.76 17.82
N SER A 67 35.41 -24.14 16.66
CA SER A 67 35.79 -22.73 16.50
C SER A 67 34.59 -21.79 16.46
N LEU A 68 33.36 -22.33 16.44
CA LEU A 68 32.11 -21.58 16.34
C LEU A 68 31.41 -21.57 17.70
N THR A 69 30.95 -20.41 18.14
CA THR A 69 30.15 -20.25 19.36
C THR A 69 28.70 -19.93 18.99
N PRO A 70 27.70 -20.76 19.33
CA PRO A 70 26.29 -20.43 19.10
C PRO A 70 25.89 -19.12 19.82
N LYS A 71 25.17 -18.21 19.15
CA LYS A 71 24.68 -16.95 19.76
C LYS A 71 23.24 -17.05 20.30
N ASP A 72 22.43 -17.92 19.72
CA ASP A 72 21.03 -18.09 20.10
C ASP A 72 20.84 -19.30 21.03
N GLU A 73 19.67 -19.36 21.67
CA GLU A 73 19.20 -20.57 22.35
C GLU A 73 19.20 -21.78 21.41
N GLN A 74 19.39 -22.98 21.98
CA GLN A 74 19.36 -24.21 21.20
C GLN A 74 17.96 -24.43 20.58
N PRO A 75 17.91 -25.01 19.36
CA PRO A 75 16.66 -25.43 18.75
C PRO A 75 15.86 -26.35 19.67
N ASP A 76 14.55 -26.18 19.68
CA ASP A 76 13.63 -26.83 20.61
C ASP A 76 12.77 -27.89 19.90
N ALA A 77 12.86 -29.14 20.37
CA ALA A 77 12.11 -30.26 19.83
C ALA A 77 10.59 -30.10 20.03
N LEU A 78 10.15 -29.44 21.11
CA LEU A 78 8.72 -29.19 21.33
C LEU A 78 8.18 -28.18 20.31
N SER A 79 8.93 -27.11 20.05
CA SER A 79 8.63 -26.12 19.00
C SER A 79 8.58 -26.76 17.61
N TRP A 80 9.50 -27.68 17.30
CA TRP A 80 9.46 -28.43 16.04
C TRP A 80 8.19 -29.27 15.92
N LYS A 81 7.88 -30.08 16.93
CA LYS A 81 6.71 -30.97 16.96
C LYS A 81 5.38 -30.21 17.01
N ALA A 82 5.40 -28.97 17.47
CA ALA A 82 4.25 -28.06 17.45
C ALA A 82 3.89 -27.58 16.04
N VAL A 83 4.89 -27.46 15.16
CA VAL A 83 4.70 -27.05 13.77
C VAL A 83 4.52 -28.25 12.84
N PHE A 84 5.34 -29.28 13.05
CA PHE A 84 5.44 -30.44 12.19
C PHE A 84 5.09 -31.72 12.95
N THR A 85 4.13 -32.47 12.43
CA THR A 85 3.74 -33.78 12.98
C THR A 85 4.26 -34.90 12.07
N PRO A 86 4.36 -36.15 12.54
CA PRO A 86 4.69 -37.28 11.68
C PRO A 86 3.78 -37.43 10.44
N ASN A 87 2.54 -36.94 10.52
CA ASN A 87 1.58 -36.96 9.42
C ASN A 87 1.58 -35.69 8.54
N SER A 88 2.48 -34.74 8.79
CA SER A 88 2.60 -33.53 7.95
C SER A 88 2.87 -33.93 6.51
N LEU A 89 2.11 -33.34 5.58
CA LEU A 89 2.21 -33.60 4.14
C LEU A 89 3.56 -33.15 3.59
N VAL A 90 4.22 -34.02 2.83
CA VAL A 90 5.47 -33.73 2.13
C VAL A 90 5.26 -34.02 0.65
N ARG A 91 5.24 -32.99 -0.18
CA ARG A 91 5.24 -33.16 -1.64
C ARG A 91 6.68 -33.15 -2.15
N PRO A 92 7.00 -33.86 -3.25
CA PRO A 92 8.30 -33.71 -3.90
C PRO A 92 8.59 -32.23 -4.20
N TYR A 93 9.79 -31.77 -3.85
CA TYR A 93 10.17 -30.36 -3.99
C TYR A 93 10.09 -29.89 -5.46
N GLU A 94 9.34 -28.80 -5.69
CA GLU A 94 9.19 -28.18 -7.00
C GLU A 94 9.62 -26.70 -6.94
N TYR A 95 10.38 -26.26 -7.96
CA TYR A 95 10.76 -24.87 -8.12
C TYR A 95 9.85 -24.19 -9.15
N VAL A 96 9.14 -23.14 -8.73
CA VAL A 96 8.26 -22.34 -9.60
C VAL A 96 8.93 -20.99 -9.87
N PRO A 97 9.51 -20.78 -11.07
CA PRO A 97 10.29 -19.58 -11.36
C PRO A 97 9.45 -18.34 -11.70
N PHE A 98 8.15 -18.50 -11.97
CA PHE A 98 7.26 -17.46 -12.51
C PHE A 98 7.77 -16.76 -13.80
N THR A 99 8.77 -17.31 -14.48
CA THR A 99 9.38 -16.73 -15.68
C THR A 99 8.47 -16.75 -16.91
N ASN A 100 7.35 -17.48 -16.84
CA ASN A 100 6.31 -17.53 -17.86
C ASN A 100 5.17 -16.51 -17.65
N TYR A 101 5.23 -15.69 -16.59
CA TYR A 101 4.24 -14.65 -16.33
C TYR A 101 4.62 -13.32 -17.00
N LYS A 102 3.61 -12.57 -17.44
CA LYS A 102 3.77 -11.17 -17.83
C LYS A 102 3.67 -10.26 -16.61
N ILE A 103 4.54 -9.27 -16.51
CA ILE A 103 4.57 -8.34 -15.38
C ILE A 103 3.79 -7.07 -15.74
N MET A 104 2.74 -6.81 -14.97
CA MET A 104 1.93 -5.60 -14.95
C MET A 104 2.56 -4.60 -13.97
N SER A 105 2.94 -3.43 -14.47
CA SER A 105 3.52 -2.33 -13.70
C SER A 105 3.33 -1.03 -14.50
N PHE A 106 3.29 0.13 -13.84
CA PHE A 106 3.20 1.42 -14.52
C PHE A 106 4.13 2.45 -13.87
N ASN A 107 4.55 3.45 -14.66
CA ASN A 107 5.47 4.50 -14.24
C ASN A 107 4.73 5.52 -13.36
N VAL A 108 4.83 5.38 -12.03
CA VAL A 108 4.15 6.25 -11.05
C VAL A 108 4.66 7.69 -11.16
N LYS A 109 5.98 7.87 -11.33
CA LYS A 109 6.60 9.19 -11.52
C LYS A 109 6.12 9.87 -12.81
N GLY A 110 5.99 9.09 -13.89
CA GLY A 110 5.46 9.55 -15.17
C GLY A 110 3.99 9.97 -15.06
N ALA A 111 3.13 9.16 -14.45
CA ALA A 111 1.74 9.49 -14.21
C ALA A 111 1.58 10.77 -13.36
N LEU A 112 2.40 10.94 -12.30
CA LEU A 112 2.44 12.16 -11.50
C LEU A 112 2.83 13.39 -12.33
N GLY A 113 3.83 13.25 -13.20
CA GLY A 113 4.23 14.30 -14.15
C GLY A 113 3.07 14.72 -15.07
N VAL A 114 2.36 13.76 -15.64
CA VAL A 114 1.20 14.02 -16.52
C VAL A 114 0.11 14.81 -15.79
N MET A 115 -0.19 14.44 -14.54
CA MET A 115 -1.16 15.19 -13.74
C MET A 115 -0.69 16.60 -13.47
N LYS A 116 0.55 16.78 -12.99
CA LYS A 116 1.13 18.11 -12.76
C LYS A 116 1.05 18.99 -14.00
N ASP A 117 1.41 18.47 -15.17
CA ASP A 117 1.37 19.20 -16.43
C ASP A 117 -0.07 19.53 -16.87
N THR A 118 -1.02 18.63 -16.61
CA THR A 118 -2.45 18.87 -16.89
C THR A 118 -3.00 20.01 -16.05
N TYR A 119 -2.73 20.04 -14.73
CA TYR A 119 -3.17 21.14 -13.87
C TYR A 119 -2.47 22.45 -14.23
N LYS A 120 -1.16 22.40 -14.53
CA LYS A 120 -0.43 23.58 -14.99
C LYS A 120 -1.06 24.16 -16.27
N SER A 121 -1.37 23.29 -17.23
CA SER A 121 -2.03 23.68 -18.49
C SER A 121 -3.39 24.35 -18.24
N LEU A 122 -4.22 23.76 -17.38
CA LEU A 122 -5.52 24.33 -16.99
C LEU A 122 -5.37 25.69 -16.32
N LEU A 123 -4.49 25.81 -15.31
CA LEU A 123 -4.23 27.05 -14.58
C LEU A 123 -3.73 28.16 -15.51
N THR A 124 -2.83 27.84 -16.44
CA THR A 124 -2.34 28.84 -17.41
C THR A 124 -3.39 29.24 -18.46
N THR A 125 -4.36 28.37 -18.73
CA THR A 125 -5.41 28.62 -19.75
C THR A 125 -6.60 29.38 -19.17
N PHE A 126 -6.92 29.13 -17.90
CA PHE A 126 -8.06 29.70 -17.17
C PHE A 126 -7.57 30.49 -15.94
N ASP A 127 -6.80 31.54 -16.19
CA ASP A 127 -6.24 32.38 -15.12
C ASP A 127 -7.35 33.14 -14.38
N GLY A 128 -7.52 32.84 -13.08
CA GLY A 128 -8.57 33.44 -12.24
C GLY A 128 -10.01 33.01 -12.59
N GLU A 129 -10.20 32.07 -13.52
CA GLU A 129 -11.51 31.64 -14.00
C GLU A 129 -11.71 30.12 -13.83
N THR A 130 -12.95 29.70 -13.60
CA THR A 130 -13.28 28.26 -13.64
C THR A 130 -13.27 27.77 -15.09
N PRO A 131 -12.67 26.59 -15.40
CA PRO A 131 -12.77 26.02 -16.74
C PRO A 131 -14.23 25.83 -17.17
N VAL A 132 -14.55 26.29 -18.38
CA VAL A 132 -15.91 26.21 -18.96
C VAL A 132 -15.86 25.39 -20.24
N LEU A 133 -16.75 24.42 -20.35
CA LEU A 133 -17.10 23.79 -21.62
C LEU A 133 -18.04 24.75 -22.36
N ASN A 134 -17.64 25.22 -23.54
CA ASN A 134 -18.42 26.18 -24.33
C ASN A 134 -18.40 25.79 -25.82
N PHE A 135 -19.58 25.69 -26.44
CA PHE A 135 -19.75 25.62 -27.89
C PHE A 135 -20.20 26.98 -28.40
N MET A 136 -19.29 27.80 -28.93
CA MET A 136 -19.71 28.96 -29.71
C MET A 136 -20.14 28.47 -31.11
N PRO A 137 -21.40 28.69 -31.55
CA PRO A 137 -21.71 28.64 -32.97
C PRO A 137 -20.99 29.83 -33.62
N GLU A 138 -20.00 29.58 -34.49
CA GLU A 138 -19.57 30.62 -35.42
C GLU A 138 -20.73 30.90 -36.37
N GLY A 139 -21.02 32.19 -36.55
CA GLY A 139 -22.13 32.65 -37.36
C GLY A 139 -22.10 32.08 -38.77
N ASN A 140 -23.22 31.45 -39.12
CA ASN A 140 -23.74 31.13 -40.45
C ASN A 140 -22.78 30.68 -41.59
N THR A 141 -23.15 29.54 -42.18
CA THR A 141 -22.73 28.96 -43.48
C THR A 141 -21.41 28.17 -43.53
N ASP A 142 -21.57 26.83 -43.58
CA ASP A 142 -20.73 25.85 -44.28
C ASP A 142 -19.19 25.98 -44.20
N VAL A 143 -18.58 26.02 -43.00
CA VAL A 143 -17.14 25.70 -42.84
C VAL A 143 -16.87 25.00 -41.50
N LYS A 144 -15.92 24.07 -41.53
CA LYS A 144 -15.47 23.13 -40.49
C LYS A 144 -15.35 23.72 -39.07
N MET A 145 -15.93 23.02 -38.09
CA MET A 145 -15.70 23.24 -36.65
C MET A 145 -14.25 22.90 -36.26
N VAL A 146 -13.34 23.89 -36.24
CA VAL A 146 -11.91 23.67 -35.91
C VAL A 146 -11.35 24.66 -34.88
N GLN A 147 -12.15 25.48 -34.20
CA GLN A 147 -11.66 26.04 -32.93
C GLN A 147 -11.94 25.03 -31.83
N GLN A 148 -10.90 24.28 -31.44
CA GLN A 148 -10.93 23.55 -30.17
C GLN A 148 -11.15 24.59 -29.06
N PRO A 149 -12.27 24.55 -28.31
CA PRO A 149 -12.48 25.45 -27.18
C PRO A 149 -11.23 25.44 -26.28
N LYS A 150 -10.88 26.57 -25.64
CA LYS A 150 -9.69 26.72 -24.78
C LYS A 150 -9.41 25.48 -23.89
N LEU A 151 -10.48 24.89 -23.34
CA LEU A 151 -10.47 23.65 -22.58
C LEU A 151 -9.83 22.44 -23.31
N PHE A 152 -10.22 22.18 -24.57
CA PHE A 152 -9.69 21.07 -25.36
C PHE A 152 -8.23 21.28 -25.75
N THR A 153 -7.80 22.54 -25.92
CA THR A 153 -6.38 22.84 -26.10
C THR A 153 -5.60 22.54 -24.83
N ALA A 154 -6.12 22.92 -23.66
CA ALA A 154 -5.48 22.65 -22.37
C ALA A 154 -5.36 21.14 -22.07
N LEU A 155 -6.34 20.34 -22.50
CA LEU A 155 -6.42 18.90 -22.23
C LEU A 155 -5.90 18.01 -23.37
N LYS A 156 -5.40 18.58 -24.47
CA LYS A 156 -5.07 17.85 -25.70
C LYS A 156 -4.14 16.65 -25.47
N SER A 157 -3.19 16.74 -24.54
CA SER A 157 -2.21 15.67 -24.26
C SER A 157 -2.79 14.45 -23.54
N VAL A 158 -3.97 14.57 -22.95
CA VAL A 158 -4.64 13.56 -22.10
C VAL A 158 -6.04 13.19 -22.59
N THR A 159 -6.46 13.72 -23.74
CA THR A 159 -7.72 13.36 -24.40
C THR A 159 -7.47 12.25 -25.43
N ALA A 160 -8.17 11.13 -25.29
CA ALA A 160 -8.06 10.00 -26.21
C ALA A 160 -8.90 10.19 -27.47
N ASN A 161 -8.39 9.72 -28.62
CA ASN A 161 -9.18 9.57 -29.83
C ASN A 161 -9.92 8.22 -29.86
N VAL A 162 -10.85 8.07 -30.82
CA VAL A 162 -11.69 6.86 -30.95
C VAL A 162 -10.87 5.58 -31.11
N ASP A 163 -9.79 5.62 -31.90
CA ASP A 163 -8.92 4.46 -32.12
C ASP A 163 -8.18 4.04 -30.85
N GLN A 164 -7.67 5.00 -30.08
CA GLN A 164 -7.00 4.75 -28.80
C GLN A 164 -7.96 4.17 -27.77
N ILE A 165 -9.19 4.69 -27.70
CA ILE A 165 -10.24 4.13 -26.82
C ILE A 165 -10.53 2.68 -27.23
N ALA A 166 -10.75 2.44 -28.52
CA ALA A 166 -11.04 1.10 -29.04
C ALA A 166 -9.93 0.08 -28.72
N LYS A 167 -8.66 0.48 -28.81
CA LYS A 167 -7.50 -0.37 -28.47
C LYS A 167 -7.48 -0.79 -27.00
N VAL A 168 -7.71 0.16 -26.08
CA VAL A 168 -7.75 -0.13 -24.64
C VAL A 168 -8.95 -1.02 -24.29
N GLU A 169 -10.13 -0.71 -24.85
CA GLU A 169 -11.34 -1.49 -24.63
C GLU A 169 -11.24 -2.92 -25.21
N ALA A 170 -10.56 -3.11 -26.34
CA ALA A 170 -10.33 -4.44 -26.90
C ALA A 170 -9.54 -5.35 -25.94
N VAL A 171 -8.52 -4.81 -25.27
CA VAL A 171 -7.74 -5.56 -24.26
C VAL A 171 -8.59 -5.90 -23.05
N LYS A 172 -9.36 -4.94 -22.52
CA LYS A 172 -10.27 -5.20 -21.39
C LYS A 172 -11.31 -6.27 -21.72
N ARG A 173 -11.93 -6.21 -22.91
CA ARG A 173 -12.89 -7.23 -23.37
C ARG A 173 -12.26 -8.61 -23.53
N SER A 174 -11.02 -8.68 -24.00
CA SER A 174 -10.26 -9.94 -24.05
C SER A 174 -10.07 -10.52 -22.65
N TRP A 175 -9.63 -9.70 -21.69
CA TRP A 175 -9.47 -10.13 -20.29
C TRP A 175 -10.79 -10.55 -19.65
N GLU A 176 -11.87 -9.81 -19.88
CA GLU A 176 -13.21 -10.16 -19.41
C GLU A 176 -13.67 -11.51 -19.99
N GLY A 177 -13.49 -11.71 -21.30
CA GLY A 177 -13.81 -12.97 -21.97
C GLY A 177 -13.02 -14.15 -21.41
N SER A 178 -11.72 -13.98 -21.15
CA SER A 178 -10.86 -15.00 -20.54
C SER A 178 -11.25 -15.28 -19.08
N GLY A 179 -11.52 -14.24 -18.28
CA GLY A 179 -12.00 -14.39 -16.90
C GLY A 179 -13.35 -15.11 -16.82
N LEU A 180 -14.30 -14.80 -17.72
CA LEU A 180 -15.58 -15.52 -17.82
C LEU A 180 -15.41 -17.00 -18.16
N ARG A 181 -14.46 -17.35 -19.04
CA ARG A 181 -14.15 -18.76 -19.34
C ARG A 181 -13.57 -19.47 -18.12
N SER A 182 -12.65 -18.83 -17.39
CA SER A 182 -12.07 -19.38 -16.16
C SER A 182 -13.13 -19.63 -15.09
N VAL A 183 -14.00 -18.65 -14.83
CA VAL A 183 -15.11 -18.80 -13.88
C VAL A 183 -16.04 -19.95 -14.28
N LYS A 184 -16.47 -20.03 -15.54
CA LYS A 184 -17.31 -21.14 -16.02
C LYS A 184 -16.65 -22.50 -15.84
N LYS A 185 -15.35 -22.62 -16.13
CA LYS A 185 -14.57 -23.84 -15.94
C LYS A 185 -14.54 -24.25 -14.47
N ARG A 186 -14.34 -23.29 -13.55
CA ARG A 186 -14.33 -23.53 -12.11
C ARG A 186 -15.70 -23.90 -11.55
N SER A 187 -16.75 -23.15 -11.93
CA SER A 187 -18.14 -23.45 -11.60
C SER A 187 -18.52 -24.87 -12.05
N ALA A 188 -18.13 -25.28 -13.27
CA ALA A 188 -18.38 -26.63 -13.77
C ALA A 188 -17.65 -27.71 -12.97
N ALA A 189 -16.37 -27.50 -12.64
CA ALA A 189 -15.57 -28.42 -11.84
C ALA A 189 -16.11 -28.57 -10.41
N GLN A 190 -16.57 -27.48 -9.80
CA GLN A 190 -17.20 -27.50 -8.48
C GLN A 190 -18.51 -28.30 -8.49
N ARG A 191 -19.34 -28.16 -9.54
CA ARG A 191 -20.59 -28.92 -9.70
C ARG A 191 -20.36 -30.42 -9.95
N SER A 192 -19.33 -30.76 -10.73
CA SER A 192 -19.02 -32.16 -11.06
C SER A 192 -18.18 -32.87 -10.00
N GLY A 193 -17.67 -32.16 -8.99
CA GLY A 193 -16.72 -32.69 -8.02
C GLY A 193 -15.34 -33.00 -8.61
N GLN A 194 -15.07 -32.63 -9.88
CA GLN A 194 -13.74 -32.80 -10.47
C GLN A 194 -12.75 -31.82 -9.83
N LYS A 195 -11.62 -32.34 -9.38
CA LYS A 195 -10.46 -31.48 -9.09
C LYS A 195 -9.99 -30.87 -10.41
N ILE A 196 -9.95 -29.54 -10.47
CA ILE A 196 -9.20 -28.85 -11.52
C ILE A 196 -7.75 -29.22 -11.30
N THR A 197 -7.20 -30.05 -12.18
CA THR A 197 -5.80 -30.44 -12.13
C THR A 197 -5.00 -29.16 -12.36
N ALA A 198 -4.20 -28.77 -11.37
CA ALA A 198 -3.20 -27.71 -11.55
C ALA A 198 -2.34 -28.06 -12.78
N PRO A 199 -1.89 -27.05 -13.55
CA PRO A 199 -1.08 -27.30 -14.74
C PRO A 199 0.10 -28.22 -14.40
N THR A 200 0.45 -29.07 -15.37
CA THR A 200 1.48 -30.08 -15.24
C THR A 200 2.79 -29.46 -14.74
N LYS A 201 3.19 -29.90 -13.54
CA LYS A 201 4.40 -29.53 -12.81
C LYS A 201 5.60 -29.39 -13.75
N LEU A 202 6.23 -28.22 -13.78
CA LEU A 202 7.35 -27.94 -14.68
C LEU A 202 8.60 -28.65 -14.16
N ASN A 203 9.07 -29.65 -14.89
CA ASN A 203 10.35 -30.28 -14.58
C ASN A 203 11.45 -29.21 -14.68
N ILE A 204 12.27 -29.08 -13.63
CA ILE A 204 13.34 -28.09 -13.50
C ILE A 204 14.31 -28.12 -14.70
N SER A 205 14.48 -29.29 -15.34
CA SER A 205 15.30 -29.46 -16.55
C SER A 205 14.70 -28.85 -17.83
N LYS A 206 13.42 -28.46 -17.82
CA LYS A 206 12.66 -27.90 -18.96
C LYS A 206 12.34 -26.40 -18.81
N ILE A 207 12.88 -25.70 -17.82
CA ILE A 207 12.65 -24.26 -17.63
C ILE A 207 13.26 -23.50 -18.81
N GLN A 208 12.42 -23.07 -19.76
CA GLN A 208 12.80 -22.10 -20.77
C GLN A 208 12.79 -20.71 -20.15
N LEU A 209 13.96 -20.06 -20.15
CA LEU A 209 14.08 -18.69 -19.66
C LEU A 209 13.81 -17.71 -20.80
N PRO A 210 13.01 -16.65 -20.56
CA PRO A 210 12.93 -15.51 -21.46
C PRO A 210 14.32 -14.99 -21.82
N SER A 211 14.48 -14.53 -23.07
CA SER A 211 15.77 -14.01 -23.58
C SER A 211 16.20 -12.69 -22.93
N SER A 212 15.27 -11.97 -22.30
CA SER A 212 15.53 -10.71 -21.60
C SER A 212 14.46 -10.42 -20.53
N PRO A 213 14.78 -9.60 -19.51
CA PRO A 213 13.77 -9.11 -18.56
C PRO A 213 12.61 -8.37 -19.24
N GLN A 214 12.86 -7.64 -20.32
CA GLN A 214 11.85 -6.89 -21.08
C GLN A 214 10.80 -7.80 -21.70
N ALA A 215 11.18 -9.02 -22.10
CA ALA A 215 10.24 -10.01 -22.64
C ALA A 215 9.21 -10.49 -21.61
N MET A 216 9.47 -10.28 -20.30
CA MET A 216 8.50 -10.54 -19.24
C MET A 216 7.54 -9.39 -19.01
N MET A 217 7.77 -8.19 -19.53
CA MET A 217 6.87 -7.04 -19.31
C MET A 217 5.59 -7.19 -20.12
N PHE A 218 4.46 -6.72 -19.59
CA PHE A 218 3.25 -6.53 -20.37
C PHE A 218 3.45 -5.39 -21.38
N THR A 219 3.06 -5.64 -22.63
CA THR A 219 3.13 -4.64 -23.70
C THR A 219 1.73 -4.11 -23.97
N PRO A 220 1.38 -2.90 -23.50
CA PRO A 220 0.07 -2.32 -23.76
C PRO A 220 -0.08 -1.93 -25.23
N PRO A 221 -1.32 -1.83 -25.77
CA PRO A 221 -1.57 -1.44 -27.16
C PRO A 221 -1.41 0.07 -27.40
N VAL A 222 -0.84 0.80 -26.43
CA VAL A 222 -0.70 2.26 -26.40
C VAL A 222 0.75 2.64 -26.12
N ASP A 223 1.18 3.81 -26.63
CA ASP A 223 2.54 4.30 -26.38
C ASP A 223 2.64 4.93 -24.99
N VAL A 224 3.18 4.16 -24.04
CA VAL A 224 3.42 4.57 -22.64
C VAL A 224 4.44 5.68 -22.48
N LYS A 225 5.08 6.16 -23.55
CA LYS A 225 5.90 7.38 -23.53
C LYS A 225 5.06 8.66 -23.64
N THR A 226 3.82 8.56 -24.14
CA THR A 226 2.90 9.69 -24.23
C THR A 226 2.19 9.95 -22.91
N ALA A 227 1.70 11.17 -22.69
CA ALA A 227 0.96 11.54 -21.49
C ALA A 227 -0.31 10.69 -21.31
N LEU A 228 -1.15 10.62 -22.35
CA LEU A 228 -2.32 9.74 -22.38
C LEU A 228 -1.96 8.26 -22.20
N GLY A 229 -0.91 7.76 -22.86
CA GLY A 229 -0.51 6.36 -22.74
C GLY A 229 -0.08 5.97 -21.32
N ASN A 230 0.52 6.89 -20.56
CA ASN A 230 0.77 6.68 -19.13
C ASN A 230 -0.54 6.50 -18.35
N LEU A 231 -1.52 7.38 -18.53
CA LEU A 231 -2.83 7.29 -17.85
C LEU A 231 -3.59 6.01 -18.24
N GLN A 232 -3.54 5.63 -19.53
CA GLN A 232 -4.15 4.39 -20.02
C GLN A 232 -3.47 3.14 -19.45
N MET A 233 -2.15 3.17 -19.19
CA MET A 233 -1.48 2.07 -18.52
C MET A 233 -1.91 1.95 -17.05
N VAL A 234 -2.18 3.06 -16.35
CA VAL A 234 -2.80 3.04 -15.01
C VAL A 234 -4.19 2.41 -15.08
N GLU A 235 -5.00 2.80 -16.06
CA GLU A 235 -6.33 2.20 -16.29
C GLU A 235 -6.26 0.68 -16.55
N LEU A 236 -5.31 0.22 -17.37
CA LEU A 236 -5.11 -1.20 -17.65
C LEU A 236 -4.57 -1.99 -16.44
N TYR A 237 -3.76 -1.35 -15.59
CA TYR A 237 -3.28 -1.94 -14.34
C TYR A 237 -4.42 -2.17 -13.34
N HIS A 238 -5.37 -1.23 -13.25
CA HIS A 238 -6.52 -1.33 -12.34
C HIS A 238 -7.74 -2.04 -12.92
N ALA A 239 -7.71 -2.43 -14.19
CA ALA A 239 -8.78 -3.20 -14.81
C ALA A 239 -8.90 -4.59 -14.14
N SER A 240 -10.11 -4.97 -13.72
CA SER A 240 -10.34 -6.27 -13.08
C SER A 240 -9.96 -7.45 -14.00
N ARG A 241 -9.42 -8.51 -13.42
CA ARG A 241 -9.21 -9.81 -14.09
C ARG A 241 -10.24 -10.85 -13.67
N THR A 242 -10.65 -10.78 -12.40
CA THR A 242 -11.72 -11.63 -11.87
C THR A 242 -13.08 -11.05 -12.26
N VAL A 243 -13.82 -11.81 -13.06
CA VAL A 243 -15.21 -11.49 -13.41
C VAL A 243 -16.15 -12.30 -12.50
N VAL A 244 -17.36 -11.81 -12.31
CA VAL A 244 -18.40 -12.49 -11.53
C VAL A 244 -19.40 -13.12 -12.50
N GLU A 245 -19.81 -14.37 -12.26
CA GLU A 245 -20.90 -14.99 -13.04
C GLU A 245 -22.21 -14.29 -12.66
N GLU A 246 -23.00 -13.84 -13.64
CA GLU A 246 -24.34 -13.33 -13.38
C GLU A 246 -25.36 -14.44 -13.62
N ARG A 247 -26.22 -14.72 -12.63
CA ARG A 247 -27.35 -15.65 -12.81
C ARG A 247 -28.67 -14.90 -12.81
N GLN A 248 -29.55 -15.29 -13.72
CA GLN A 248 -30.95 -14.88 -13.68
C GLN A 248 -31.72 -15.76 -12.69
N VAL A 249 -32.31 -15.15 -11.67
CA VAL A 249 -33.28 -15.81 -10.78
C VAL A 249 -34.61 -15.06 -10.90
N GLY A 250 -35.53 -15.62 -11.69
CA GLY A 250 -36.75 -14.93 -12.08
C GLY A 250 -36.47 -13.71 -12.98
N ARG A 251 -36.89 -12.51 -12.55
CA ARG A 251 -36.59 -11.23 -13.22
C ARG A 251 -35.36 -10.50 -12.65
N LYS A 252 -34.68 -11.07 -11.64
CA LYS A 252 -33.54 -10.43 -10.98
C LYS A 252 -32.24 -11.05 -11.47
N THR A 253 -31.34 -10.21 -11.96
CA THR A 253 -29.93 -10.56 -12.12
C THR A 253 -29.29 -10.60 -10.73
N ILE A 254 -28.81 -11.75 -10.31
CA ILE A 254 -28.02 -11.91 -9.09
C ILE A 254 -26.56 -12.05 -9.53
N ARG A 255 -25.69 -11.17 -9.03
CA ARG A 255 -24.23 -11.36 -9.12
C ARG A 255 -23.91 -12.58 -8.26
N ASP A 256 -23.60 -13.69 -8.92
CA ASP A 256 -23.28 -14.95 -8.28
C ASP A 256 -22.01 -14.78 -7.45
N THR A 257 -21.82 -15.66 -6.47
CA THR A 257 -20.76 -15.51 -5.47
C THR A 257 -19.38 -15.38 -6.14
N ARG A 258 -18.57 -14.38 -5.75
CA ARG A 258 -17.13 -14.37 -6.10
C ARG A 258 -16.53 -15.71 -5.70
N ASP A 259 -15.75 -16.32 -6.59
CA ASP A 259 -14.98 -17.53 -6.25
C ASP A 259 -14.19 -17.26 -4.98
N LYS A 260 -14.53 -17.95 -3.89
CA LYS A 260 -13.77 -17.83 -2.65
C LYS A 260 -12.37 -18.38 -2.95
N ILE A 261 -11.35 -17.64 -2.54
CA ILE A 261 -9.96 -18.10 -2.64
C ILE A 261 -9.88 -19.44 -1.90
N LYS A 262 -9.69 -20.52 -2.65
CA LYS A 262 -9.47 -21.84 -2.06
C LYS A 262 -8.15 -21.76 -1.29
N ARG A 263 -8.23 -21.93 0.02
CA ARG A 263 -7.06 -21.93 0.89
C ARG A 263 -6.13 -23.08 0.47
N PRO A 264 -4.82 -22.83 0.31
CA PRO A 264 -3.89 -23.88 -0.08
C PRO A 264 -3.76 -24.92 1.04
N GLU A 265 -3.66 -26.19 0.67
CA GLU A 265 -3.12 -27.21 1.56
C GLU A 265 -1.60 -27.13 1.52
N PHE A 266 -1.01 -26.59 2.58
CA PHE A 266 0.44 -26.46 2.69
C PHE A 266 1.13 -27.81 2.92
N ASP A 267 2.13 -28.08 2.10
CA ASP A 267 3.14 -29.10 2.41
C ASP A 267 4.26 -28.54 3.30
N PHE A 268 5.13 -29.43 3.77
CA PHE A 268 6.29 -29.12 4.59
C PHE A 268 7.14 -27.97 4.04
N HIS A 269 7.49 -27.97 2.75
CA HIS A 269 8.37 -26.95 2.15
C HIS A 269 7.68 -25.59 2.08
N GLN A 270 6.37 -25.58 1.84
CA GLN A 270 5.56 -24.37 1.86
C GLN A 270 5.44 -23.80 3.27
N ILE A 271 5.26 -24.63 4.30
CA ILE A 271 5.26 -24.20 5.71
C ILE A 271 6.62 -23.58 6.08
N VAL A 272 7.73 -24.24 5.74
CA VAL A 272 9.09 -23.69 5.93
C VAL A 272 9.27 -22.35 5.22
N SER A 273 8.65 -22.16 4.05
CA SER A 273 8.71 -20.90 3.31
C SER A 273 7.90 -19.79 3.97
N VAL A 274 6.71 -20.09 4.49
CA VAL A 274 5.85 -19.14 5.23
C VAL A 274 6.49 -18.73 6.57
N LEU A 275 7.13 -19.67 7.26
CA LEU A 275 7.85 -19.44 8.52
C LEU A 275 8.96 -18.37 8.43
N ARG A 276 9.44 -18.05 7.22
CA ARG A 276 10.41 -16.98 7.01
C ARG A 276 9.91 -15.59 7.37
N GLU A 277 8.60 -15.43 7.57
CA GLU A 277 8.02 -14.21 8.13
C GLU A 277 8.33 -14.03 9.63
N PHE A 278 8.81 -15.08 10.29
CA PHE A 278 9.04 -15.13 11.74
C PHE A 278 10.47 -15.57 12.07
N PRO A 279 11.49 -14.68 11.97
CA PRO A 279 12.88 -15.00 12.21
C PRO A 279 13.14 -15.71 13.55
N ILE A 280 12.43 -15.31 14.62
CA ILE A 280 12.55 -15.95 15.93
C ILE A 280 12.10 -17.42 15.91
N LEU A 281 11.06 -17.76 15.14
CA LEU A 281 10.61 -19.14 14.98
C LEU A 281 11.62 -19.95 14.15
N LEU A 282 12.22 -19.38 13.11
CA LEU A 282 13.26 -20.07 12.35
C LEU A 282 14.44 -20.51 13.23
N ARG A 283 14.83 -19.67 14.21
CA ARG A 283 15.88 -19.99 15.18
C ARG A 283 15.46 -21.09 16.15
N LYS A 284 14.26 -20.96 16.75
CA LYS A 284 13.69 -21.98 17.65
C LYS A 284 13.52 -23.35 16.97
N LEU A 285 13.23 -23.36 15.67
CA LEU A 285 13.09 -24.57 14.87
C LEU A 285 14.43 -25.12 14.36
N GLY A 286 15.55 -24.42 14.56
CA GLY A 286 16.86 -24.84 14.05
C GLY A 286 16.98 -24.80 12.53
N LEU A 287 16.12 -24.03 11.85
CA LEU A 287 16.23 -23.75 10.41
C LEU A 287 17.23 -22.61 10.13
N VAL A 288 17.45 -21.76 11.12
CA VAL A 288 18.53 -20.76 11.16
C VAL A 288 19.31 -20.96 12.45
N ARG A 289 20.64 -20.91 12.37
CA ARG A 289 21.55 -20.95 13.53
C ARG A 289 22.53 -19.80 13.45
N HIS A 290 22.58 -18.96 14.47
CA HIS A 290 23.63 -17.94 14.55
C HIS A 290 24.86 -18.44 15.28
N PHE A 291 26.01 -18.15 14.70
CA PHE A 291 27.31 -18.43 15.29
C PHE A 291 28.15 -17.16 15.32
N GLU A 292 28.97 -17.07 16.35
CA GLU A 292 30.07 -16.13 16.49
C GLU A 292 31.39 -16.88 16.25
N VAL A 293 32.35 -16.21 15.63
CA VAL A 293 33.70 -16.73 15.42
C VAL A 293 34.73 -15.61 15.52
N GLU A 294 35.88 -15.89 16.14
CA GLU A 294 37.01 -14.97 16.12
C GLU A 294 37.51 -14.79 14.68
N MET A 295 37.68 -13.53 14.26
CA MET A 295 38.07 -13.19 12.90
C MET A 295 39.42 -13.85 12.54
N PRO A 296 39.48 -14.68 11.48
CA PRO A 296 40.74 -15.27 11.04
C PRO A 296 41.76 -14.19 10.64
N GLY A 297 43.04 -14.40 10.99
CA GLY A 297 44.12 -13.50 10.59
C GLY A 297 44.23 -13.39 9.06
N GLY A 298 44.45 -12.18 8.55
CA GLY A 298 44.61 -11.92 7.11
C GLY A 298 43.32 -11.95 6.29
N MET A 299 42.15 -11.91 6.94
CA MET A 299 40.87 -11.81 6.23
C MET A 299 40.78 -10.53 5.41
N ALA A 300 40.46 -10.67 4.12
CA ALA A 300 40.31 -9.54 3.20
C ALA A 300 39.00 -8.78 3.45
N THR A 301 38.94 -7.51 3.01
CA THR A 301 37.71 -6.69 3.07
C THR A 301 36.60 -7.23 2.17
N ASN A 302 36.93 -8.01 1.14
CA ASN A 302 35.97 -8.71 0.29
C ASN A 302 36.39 -10.18 0.11
N GLY A 303 35.42 -11.08 0.13
CA GLY A 303 35.70 -12.50 -0.09
C GLY A 303 34.43 -13.34 -0.22
N LYS A 304 34.57 -14.64 0.01
CA LYS A 304 33.46 -15.60 0.00
C LYS A 304 33.46 -16.45 1.26
N ILE A 305 32.26 -16.77 1.73
CA ILE A 305 32.00 -17.64 2.89
C ILE A 305 30.95 -18.69 2.53
N ARG A 306 31.09 -19.92 3.02
CA ARG A 306 30.05 -20.96 2.93
C ARG A 306 30.06 -21.84 4.17
N CYS A 307 28.97 -22.59 4.38
CA CYS A 307 28.94 -23.59 5.45
C CYS A 307 29.57 -24.91 5.01
N LYS A 308 30.22 -25.61 5.94
CA LYS A 308 30.68 -26.99 5.79
C LYS A 308 29.86 -27.85 6.75
N ILE A 309 29.10 -28.79 6.20
CA ILE A 309 28.22 -29.66 6.99
C ILE A 309 28.83 -31.06 7.01
N THR A 310 28.95 -31.62 8.20
CA THR A 310 29.37 -33.00 8.43
C THR A 310 28.21 -33.75 9.04
N TRP A 311 27.66 -34.72 8.30
CA TRP A 311 26.58 -35.57 8.78
C TRP A 311 27.13 -36.73 9.62
N PRO A 312 26.41 -37.18 10.66
CA PRO A 312 26.80 -38.36 11.42
C PRO A 312 26.81 -39.62 10.51
N SER A 313 27.72 -40.54 10.79
CA SER A 313 27.83 -41.82 10.06
C SER A 313 26.60 -42.69 10.30
N GLY A 314 26.07 -43.33 9.25
CA GLY A 314 24.95 -44.29 9.37
C GLY A 314 23.54 -43.68 9.36
N GLY A 315 23.36 -42.49 8.78
CA GLY A 315 22.03 -41.89 8.59
C GLY A 315 21.08 -42.82 7.81
N ALA A 316 19.79 -42.76 8.14
CA ALA A 316 18.76 -43.60 7.54
C ALA A 316 18.47 -43.20 6.09
N THR A 317 18.70 -41.93 5.74
CA THR A 317 18.50 -41.38 4.40
C THR A 317 19.78 -40.82 3.77
N THR A 318 19.95 -41.05 2.45
CA THR A 318 21.07 -40.45 1.70
C THR A 318 20.83 -38.96 1.54
N THR A 319 21.67 -38.14 2.18
CA THR A 319 21.51 -36.68 2.19
C THR A 319 22.55 -36.00 1.29
N LYS A 320 22.08 -35.27 0.26
CA LYS A 320 22.93 -34.40 -0.55
C LYS A 320 23.00 -33.00 0.06
N THR A 321 24.19 -32.55 0.45
CA THR A 321 24.41 -31.18 0.92
C THR A 321 24.79 -30.26 -0.22
N LEU A 322 24.04 -29.17 -0.38
CA LEU A 322 24.36 -28.07 -1.27
C LEU A 322 24.75 -26.85 -0.43
N SER A 323 25.99 -26.40 -0.59
CA SER A 323 26.52 -25.24 0.13
C SER A 323 27.09 -24.22 -0.85
N PRO A 324 26.24 -23.30 -1.37
CA PRO A 324 26.72 -22.23 -2.25
C PRO A 324 27.62 -21.26 -1.46
N TRP A 325 28.49 -20.57 -2.19
CA TRP A 325 29.23 -19.44 -1.64
C TRP A 325 28.31 -18.25 -1.44
N THR A 326 28.59 -17.45 -0.42
CA THR A 326 28.06 -16.10 -0.23
C THR A 326 29.24 -15.14 -0.34
N ALA A 327 29.16 -14.15 -1.23
CA ALA A 327 30.12 -13.06 -1.24
C ALA A 327 29.91 -12.18 0.00
N TYR A 328 30.98 -11.80 0.69
CA TYR A 328 30.93 -10.94 1.87
C TYR A 328 31.70 -9.64 1.65
N ARG A 329 31.30 -8.58 2.36
CA ARG A 329 32.13 -7.39 2.62
C ARG A 329 32.38 -7.27 4.13
N LEU A 330 33.60 -6.92 4.47
CA LEU A 330 34.05 -6.57 5.81
C LEU A 330 34.54 -5.12 5.78
N ASP A 331 33.84 -4.26 6.50
CA ASP A 331 34.17 -2.85 6.68
C ASP A 331 34.49 -2.60 8.15
N THR A 332 35.76 -2.41 8.44
CA THR A 332 36.29 -2.09 9.78
C THR A 332 36.89 -0.69 9.83
N SER A 333 36.46 0.19 8.91
CA SER A 333 36.89 1.58 8.89
C SER A 333 36.09 2.43 9.88
N GLY A 334 36.70 3.51 10.39
CA GLY A 334 36.02 4.44 11.31
C GLY A 334 35.73 3.85 12.69
N ASP A 335 34.64 4.33 13.31
CA ASP A 335 34.20 3.90 14.64
C ASP A 335 33.76 2.43 14.63
N ALA A 336 34.24 1.65 15.61
CA ALA A 336 33.90 0.25 15.77
C ALA A 336 32.41 -0.01 15.98
N ALA A 337 31.66 0.99 16.48
CA ALA A 337 30.21 0.90 16.61
C ALA A 337 29.45 0.82 15.26
N TYR A 338 30.11 1.14 14.14
CA TYR A 338 29.53 1.16 12.80
C TYR A 338 30.22 0.18 11.83
N TRP A 339 31.08 -0.70 12.34
CA TRP A 339 31.70 -1.75 11.53
C TRP A 339 30.65 -2.71 10.99
N GLN A 340 30.91 -3.29 9.81
CA GLN A 340 29.93 -4.12 9.11
C GLN A 340 30.59 -5.37 8.52
N PHE A 341 29.98 -6.53 8.77
CA PHE A 341 30.29 -7.78 8.10
C PHE A 341 29.00 -8.35 7.50
N LEU A 342 28.78 -8.07 6.22
CA LEU A 342 27.49 -8.24 5.55
C LEU A 342 27.66 -8.99 4.22
N PRO A 343 26.57 -9.53 3.64
CA PRO A 343 26.62 -10.06 2.29
C PRO A 343 26.97 -8.92 1.35
N ARG A 344 27.90 -9.16 0.44
CA ARG A 344 28.33 -8.13 -0.50
C ARG A 344 27.24 -7.94 -1.56
N PRO A 345 26.79 -6.72 -1.84
CA PRO A 345 25.95 -6.44 -3.00
C PRO A 345 26.67 -6.78 -4.30
N ASP A 346 25.91 -7.13 -5.34
CA ASP A 346 26.47 -7.27 -6.69
C ASP A 346 26.86 -5.89 -7.27
N ALA A 347 27.63 -5.87 -8.36
CA ALA A 347 28.17 -4.64 -8.94
C ALA A 347 27.07 -3.65 -9.40
N ASP A 348 25.94 -4.17 -9.90
CA ASP A 348 24.80 -3.38 -10.38
C ASP A 348 23.69 -3.23 -9.31
N SER A 349 24.01 -3.52 -8.03
CA SER A 349 23.02 -3.48 -6.96
C SER A 349 22.64 -2.06 -6.57
N GLU A 350 21.39 -1.88 -6.17
CA GLU A 350 20.91 -0.65 -5.52
C GLU A 350 21.24 -0.63 -4.02
N ILE A 351 21.73 -1.76 -3.48
CA ILE A 351 22.17 -1.86 -2.10
C ILE A 351 23.62 -1.37 -2.04
N ILE A 352 23.88 -0.36 -1.20
CA ILE A 352 25.22 0.15 -0.93
C ILE A 352 25.51 -0.05 0.55
N GLY A 353 26.52 -0.88 0.81
CA GLY A 353 26.88 -1.30 2.14
C GLY A 353 25.76 -2.06 2.85
N ALA A 354 25.06 -1.40 3.77
CA ALA A 354 24.01 -2.02 4.60
C ALA A 354 22.60 -1.46 4.34
N VAL A 355 22.46 -0.58 3.35
CA VAL A 355 21.21 0.14 3.05
C VAL A 355 20.88 0.08 1.57
N LEU A 356 19.60 0.17 1.24
CA LEU A 356 19.14 0.51 -0.10
C LEU A 356 19.44 1.98 -0.35
N CYS A 357 20.15 2.31 -1.44
CA CYS A 357 20.56 3.68 -1.69
C CYS A 357 19.42 4.49 -2.35
N LEU A 358 18.80 5.37 -1.57
CA LEU A 358 17.56 6.09 -1.94
C LEU A 358 17.81 7.50 -2.50
N ASN A 359 19.07 7.93 -2.64
CA ASN A 359 19.44 9.26 -3.13
C ASN A 359 19.46 9.38 -4.67
N ASP A 360 19.38 8.25 -5.39
CA ASP A 360 19.35 8.25 -6.86
C ASP A 360 17.91 8.36 -7.39
N ASN A 361 17.56 9.55 -7.89
CA ASN A 361 16.26 9.88 -8.44
C ASN A 361 15.89 9.14 -9.75
N SER A 362 16.85 8.42 -10.35
CA SER A 362 16.60 7.51 -11.47
C SER A 362 16.06 6.14 -11.00
N HIS A 363 16.29 5.79 -9.73
CA HIS A 363 15.91 4.52 -9.13
C HIS A 363 14.80 4.65 -8.10
N PHE A 364 14.79 5.73 -7.32
CA PHE A 364 13.85 5.98 -6.24
C PHE A 364 13.30 7.40 -6.29
N ASP A 365 12.13 7.61 -5.69
CA ASP A 365 11.59 8.96 -5.46
C ASP A 365 10.63 8.91 -4.27
N VAL A 366 10.26 10.08 -3.73
CA VAL A 366 9.22 10.20 -2.71
C VAL A 366 8.10 11.10 -3.19
N ILE A 367 6.88 10.55 -3.19
CA ILE A 367 5.67 11.26 -3.58
C ILE A 367 4.70 11.39 -2.41
N GLN A 368 3.75 12.32 -2.52
CA GLN A 368 2.81 12.68 -1.44
C GLN A 368 1.35 12.71 -1.91
N ILE A 369 1.10 12.30 -3.16
CA ILE A 369 -0.23 12.31 -3.78
C ILE A 369 -0.60 10.86 -4.10
N ASP A 370 -1.87 10.51 -3.93
CA ASP A 370 -2.45 9.25 -4.42
C ASP A 370 -2.49 9.27 -5.95
N VAL A 371 -1.44 8.73 -6.59
CA VAL A 371 -1.27 8.78 -8.04
C VAL A 371 -2.29 7.90 -8.76
N ASP A 372 -2.58 6.71 -8.22
CA ASP A 372 -3.54 5.78 -8.77
C ASP A 372 -4.91 6.43 -8.97
N THR A 373 -5.45 7.00 -7.89
CA THR A 373 -6.77 7.65 -7.92
C THR A 373 -6.73 8.91 -8.78
N ALA A 374 -5.70 9.74 -8.64
CA ALA A 374 -5.63 11.02 -9.36
C ALA A 374 -5.47 10.82 -10.87
N ALA A 375 -4.73 9.79 -11.32
CA ALA A 375 -4.57 9.46 -12.73
C ALA A 375 -5.90 8.97 -13.34
N LEU A 376 -6.61 8.07 -12.65
CA LEU A 376 -7.93 7.60 -13.08
C LEU A 376 -8.97 8.72 -13.11
N LYS A 377 -8.98 9.61 -12.11
CA LYS A 377 -9.84 10.81 -12.11
C LYS A 377 -9.54 11.74 -13.28
N THR A 378 -8.27 11.95 -13.59
CA THR A 378 -7.85 12.80 -14.72
C THR A 378 -8.34 12.21 -16.05
N LEU A 379 -8.18 10.90 -16.23
CA LEU A 379 -8.65 10.22 -17.45
C LEU A 379 -10.18 10.20 -17.55
N ASN A 380 -10.89 9.98 -16.45
CA ASN A 380 -12.35 10.03 -16.42
C ASN A 380 -12.87 11.44 -16.67
N TYR A 381 -12.22 12.47 -16.14
CA TYR A 381 -12.55 13.87 -16.39
C TYR A 381 -12.51 14.20 -17.89
N THR A 382 -11.46 13.78 -18.62
CA THR A 382 -11.37 14.04 -20.08
C THR A 382 -12.38 13.23 -20.89
N LYS A 383 -12.64 11.97 -20.50
CA LYS A 383 -13.71 11.14 -21.10
C LYS A 383 -15.08 11.78 -20.90
N THR A 384 -15.43 12.17 -19.68
CA THR A 384 -16.71 12.83 -19.36
C THR A 384 -16.89 14.14 -20.11
N ILE A 385 -15.84 14.96 -20.25
CA ILE A 385 -15.91 16.18 -21.08
C ILE A 385 -16.25 15.85 -22.53
N THR A 386 -15.61 14.82 -23.09
CA THR A 386 -15.82 14.38 -24.48
C THR A 386 -17.21 13.79 -24.69
N ASP A 387 -17.68 12.94 -23.78
CA ASP A 387 -19.00 12.33 -23.84
C ASP A 387 -20.10 13.38 -23.66
N ARG A 388 -19.96 14.27 -22.68
CA ARG A 388 -20.91 15.37 -22.43
C ARG A 388 -21.00 16.29 -23.64
N THR A 389 -19.86 16.62 -24.24
CA THR A 389 -19.77 17.37 -25.51
C THR A 389 -20.62 16.73 -26.61
N MET A 390 -20.57 15.41 -26.76
CA MET A 390 -21.36 14.72 -27.78
C MET A 390 -22.86 14.71 -27.45
N MET A 391 -23.21 14.60 -26.17
CA MET A 391 -24.60 14.47 -25.70
C MET A 391 -25.36 15.80 -25.57
N THR A 392 -24.70 16.90 -25.18
CA THR A 392 -25.34 18.21 -24.93
C THR A 392 -25.25 19.17 -26.12
N LYS A 393 -24.76 18.68 -27.26
CA LYS A 393 -24.65 19.48 -28.48
C LYS A 393 -26.03 19.99 -28.90
N GLY A 394 -26.17 21.32 -29.02
CA GLY A 394 -27.42 21.97 -29.44
C GLY A 394 -28.49 22.05 -28.35
N THR A 395 -28.18 21.71 -27.09
CA THR A 395 -29.11 21.85 -25.95
C THR A 395 -28.74 23.06 -25.08
N ARG A 396 -29.63 23.43 -24.14
CA ARG A 396 -29.37 24.50 -23.15
C ARG A 396 -28.19 24.19 -22.23
N ASP A 397 -27.80 22.92 -22.13
CA ASP A 397 -26.69 22.43 -21.30
C ASP A 397 -25.36 22.35 -22.07
N MET A 398 -25.27 22.96 -23.26
CA MET A 398 -24.04 22.99 -24.05
C MET A 398 -22.92 23.82 -23.38
N THR A 399 -23.27 24.70 -22.44
CA THR A 399 -22.31 25.51 -21.67
C THR A 399 -22.37 25.13 -20.20
N THR A 400 -21.25 24.71 -19.62
CA THR A 400 -21.20 24.29 -18.21
C THR A 400 -19.80 24.43 -17.62
N LYS A 401 -19.71 24.72 -16.32
CA LYS A 401 -18.44 24.69 -15.59
C LYS A 401 -17.96 23.24 -15.47
N VAL A 402 -16.65 23.05 -15.59
CA VAL A 402 -16.00 21.74 -15.55
C VAL A 402 -14.75 21.84 -14.70
N GLU A 403 -14.92 21.90 -13.38
CA GLU A 403 -13.82 21.96 -12.43
C GLU A 403 -12.90 20.74 -12.58
N PRO A 404 -11.57 20.91 -12.50
CA PRO A 404 -10.65 19.78 -12.48
C PRO A 404 -10.94 18.88 -11.28
N PRO A 405 -10.62 17.57 -11.37
CA PRO A 405 -10.81 16.66 -10.25
C PRO A 405 -10.01 17.12 -9.03
N ALA A 406 -10.42 16.76 -7.81
CA ALA A 406 -9.62 17.02 -6.61
C ALA A 406 -8.46 16.01 -6.48
N THR A 407 -7.25 16.51 -6.17
CA THR A 407 -6.13 15.69 -5.71
C THR A 407 -6.34 15.25 -4.27
N ARG A 408 -5.76 14.10 -3.91
CA ARG A 408 -5.73 13.60 -2.54
C ARG A 408 -4.29 13.51 -2.06
N GLY A 409 -4.01 14.13 -0.92
CA GLY A 409 -2.75 13.97 -0.20
C GLY A 409 -2.70 12.61 0.51
N THR A 410 -1.54 11.98 0.47
CA THR A 410 -1.20 10.81 1.27
C THR A 410 -0.08 11.18 2.24
N GLY A 411 0.41 10.20 3.01
CA GLY A 411 1.72 10.33 3.64
C GLY A 411 2.90 10.33 2.63
N LEU A 412 4.11 10.05 3.13
CA LEU A 412 5.30 9.91 2.29
C LEU A 412 5.33 8.51 1.65
N GLN A 413 5.27 8.45 0.33
CA GLN A 413 5.35 7.20 -0.43
C GLN A 413 6.71 7.05 -1.09
N LEU A 414 7.43 5.97 -0.78
CA LEU A 414 8.67 5.60 -1.47
C LEU A 414 8.32 4.80 -2.72
N ILE A 415 8.73 5.30 -3.89
CA ILE A 415 8.59 4.61 -5.16
C ILE A 415 9.92 4.04 -5.63
N ARG A 416 9.88 2.88 -6.27
CA ARG A 416 11.03 2.26 -6.95
C ARG A 416 10.76 2.26 -8.45
N VAL A 417 11.41 3.17 -9.16
CA VAL A 417 11.23 3.36 -10.61
C VAL A 417 11.57 2.07 -11.36
N ASN A 418 10.78 1.72 -12.37
CA ASN A 418 10.89 0.49 -13.16
C ASN A 418 10.85 -0.80 -12.31
N ARG A 419 10.08 -0.83 -11.21
CA ARG A 419 10.01 -1.99 -10.31
C ARG A 419 9.68 -3.29 -11.04
N GLY A 420 8.75 -3.25 -12.00
CA GLY A 420 8.40 -4.45 -12.78
C GLY A 420 9.60 -5.05 -13.53
N LEU A 421 10.44 -4.21 -14.14
CA LEU A 421 11.65 -4.66 -14.82
C LEU A 421 12.69 -5.22 -13.83
N LYS A 422 12.80 -4.60 -12.65
CA LYS A 422 13.69 -5.08 -11.57
C LYS A 422 13.21 -6.43 -11.03
N LEU A 423 11.89 -6.65 -10.92
CA LEU A 423 11.30 -7.96 -10.59
C LEU A 423 11.63 -9.00 -11.67
N ALA A 424 11.47 -8.68 -12.96
CA ALA A 424 11.85 -9.59 -14.05
C ALA A 424 13.33 -10.00 -13.98
N LYS A 425 14.25 -9.04 -13.78
CA LYS A 425 15.68 -9.29 -13.60
C LYS A 425 15.93 -10.26 -12.44
N MET A 426 15.28 -10.05 -11.29
CA MET A 426 15.41 -10.92 -10.12
C MET A 426 14.89 -12.34 -10.38
N LEU A 427 13.73 -12.49 -11.04
CA LEU A 427 13.16 -13.81 -11.36
C LEU A 427 14.08 -14.61 -12.30
N LEU A 428 14.61 -13.96 -13.35
CA LEU A 428 15.55 -14.59 -14.28
C LEU A 428 16.86 -14.98 -13.60
N ARG A 429 17.41 -14.10 -12.76
CA ARG A 429 18.63 -14.38 -11.98
C ARG A 429 18.45 -15.59 -11.04
N ASN A 430 17.33 -15.63 -10.31
CA ASN A 430 17.02 -16.74 -9.41
C ASN A 430 16.86 -18.07 -10.17
N ALA A 431 16.22 -18.03 -11.35
CA ALA A 431 16.03 -19.22 -12.16
C ALA A 431 17.34 -19.72 -12.78
N ASP A 432 18.24 -18.83 -13.18
CA ASP A 432 19.60 -19.18 -13.63
C ASP A 432 20.43 -19.79 -12.50
N ASN A 433 20.43 -19.18 -11.31
CA ASN A 433 21.10 -19.74 -10.12
C ASN A 433 20.58 -21.15 -9.79
N MET A 434 19.27 -21.37 -9.86
CA MET A 434 18.69 -22.69 -9.63
C MET A 434 19.12 -23.71 -10.71
N LYS A 435 19.13 -23.31 -11.98
CA LYS A 435 19.63 -24.14 -13.09
C LYS A 435 21.08 -24.56 -12.88
N ARG A 436 21.94 -23.63 -12.45
CA ARG A 436 23.36 -23.91 -12.11
C ARG A 436 23.49 -24.91 -10.97
N VAL A 437 22.74 -24.72 -9.88
CA VAL A 437 22.72 -25.65 -8.74
C VAL A 437 22.32 -27.07 -9.16
N VAL A 438 21.28 -27.19 -9.99
CA VAL A 438 20.79 -28.49 -10.49
C VAL A 438 21.82 -29.18 -11.38
N ASN A 439 22.54 -28.41 -12.20
CA ASN A 439 23.63 -28.90 -13.04
C ASN A 439 24.96 -29.09 -12.28
N ASN A 440 24.93 -29.03 -10.94
CA ASN A 440 26.10 -29.18 -10.08
C ASN A 440 27.21 -28.16 -10.36
N GLN A 441 26.84 -26.97 -10.84
CA GLN A 441 27.73 -25.84 -11.06
C GLN A 441 27.80 -24.98 -9.81
N GLU A 442 28.97 -24.42 -9.53
CA GLU A 442 29.16 -23.54 -8.38
C GLU A 442 28.35 -22.25 -8.53
N VAL A 443 27.70 -21.82 -7.44
CA VAL A 443 26.95 -20.58 -7.35
C VAL A 443 27.53 -19.73 -6.22
N THR A 444 27.72 -18.44 -6.50
CA THR A 444 28.04 -17.41 -5.50
C THR A 444 26.84 -16.50 -5.37
N LEU A 445 26.28 -16.43 -4.18
CA LEU A 445 25.15 -15.58 -3.81
C LEU A 445 25.67 -14.23 -3.31
N TYR A 446 24.96 -13.16 -3.65
CA TYR A 446 25.21 -11.79 -3.22
C TYR A 446 24.07 -11.30 -2.31
N ALA A 447 24.19 -10.09 -1.77
CA ALA A 447 23.13 -9.47 -0.97
C ALA A 447 21.78 -9.48 -1.72
N ASP A 448 21.80 -9.24 -3.03
CA ASP A 448 20.65 -9.26 -3.93
C ASP A 448 19.92 -10.60 -3.98
N ASP A 449 20.67 -11.71 -3.87
CA ASP A 449 20.13 -13.08 -3.88
C ASP A 449 19.61 -13.49 -2.48
N LEU A 450 20.10 -12.82 -1.44
CA LEU A 450 19.80 -13.10 -0.03
C LEU A 450 18.81 -12.11 0.58
N LEU A 451 18.38 -11.09 -0.16
CA LEU A 451 17.47 -10.05 0.29
C LEU A 451 16.09 -10.64 0.66
N ARG A 452 15.66 -10.44 1.91
CA ARG A 452 14.27 -10.68 2.33
C ARG A 452 13.41 -9.44 2.16
N GLY A 453 13.96 -8.28 2.48
CA GLY A 453 13.23 -7.03 2.54
C GLY A 453 14.03 -5.93 3.22
N TYR A 454 13.33 -4.92 3.71
CA TYR A 454 13.97 -3.74 4.31
C TYR A 454 13.33 -3.35 5.64
N ARG A 455 14.10 -2.64 6.48
CA ARG A 455 13.57 -1.87 7.60
C ARG A 455 13.60 -0.38 7.26
N VAL A 456 12.45 0.29 7.34
CA VAL A 456 12.32 1.70 6.95
C VAL A 456 12.47 2.59 8.17
N ASP A 457 13.39 3.55 8.09
CA ASP A 457 13.63 4.58 9.10
C ASP A 457 13.26 5.97 8.55
N ILE A 458 12.79 6.86 9.43
CA ILE A 458 12.50 8.26 9.16
C ILE A 458 13.42 9.14 9.98
N TYR A 459 14.07 10.10 9.33
CA TYR A 459 14.72 11.23 9.98
C TYR A 459 13.73 12.40 10.01
N ASP A 460 13.43 12.92 11.19
CA ASP A 460 12.71 14.19 11.35
C ASP A 460 13.73 15.32 11.53
N ASP A 461 13.77 16.26 10.58
CA ASP A 461 14.71 17.38 10.61
C ASP A 461 14.43 18.35 11.76
N THR A 462 13.24 18.33 12.33
CA THR A 462 12.86 19.15 13.49
C THR A 462 13.54 18.63 14.74
N SER A 463 13.38 17.33 15.04
CA SER A 463 13.97 16.71 16.23
C SER A 463 15.42 16.26 16.04
N LYS A 464 15.92 16.26 14.79
CA LYS A 464 17.26 15.79 14.39
C LYS A 464 17.52 14.32 14.75
N THR A 465 16.49 13.49 14.72
CA THR A 465 16.57 12.08 15.14
C THR A 465 16.07 11.12 14.07
N TRP A 466 16.76 9.99 13.92
CA TRP A 466 16.25 8.82 13.20
C TRP A 466 15.34 7.98 14.10
N GLN A 467 14.22 7.52 13.55
CA GLN A 467 13.31 6.56 14.18
C GLN A 467 12.88 5.49 13.17
N SER A 468 12.82 4.23 13.61
CA SER A 468 12.39 3.11 12.77
C SER A 468 10.87 2.97 12.79
N LEU A 469 10.27 2.84 11.60
CA LEU A 469 8.84 2.54 11.43
C LEU A 469 8.49 1.09 11.74
N MET A 470 9.52 0.27 11.96
CA MET A 470 9.42 -1.18 12.00
C MET A 470 9.48 -1.75 13.42
N ARG A 471 9.65 -0.92 14.45
CA ARG A 471 9.72 -1.36 15.85
C ARG A 471 8.36 -1.85 16.37
N ARG A 472 8.35 -3.02 16.99
CA ARG A 472 7.16 -3.64 17.60
C ARG A 472 7.52 -4.56 18.77
N ASN A 473 6.57 -4.74 19.67
CA ASN A 473 6.52 -5.90 20.56
C ASN A 473 5.62 -6.95 19.91
N ALA A 474 6.09 -8.19 19.80
CA ALA A 474 5.34 -9.27 19.16
C ALA A 474 5.25 -10.50 20.05
N THR A 475 4.07 -11.13 20.08
CA THR A 475 3.86 -12.45 20.68
C THR A 475 3.39 -13.42 19.60
N TYR A 476 4.09 -14.54 19.47
CA TYR A 476 3.82 -15.61 18.52
C TYR A 476 3.29 -16.84 19.24
N THR A 477 2.09 -17.28 18.86
CA THR A 477 1.44 -18.44 19.48
C THR A 477 1.10 -19.48 18.43
N LEU A 478 1.34 -20.76 18.75
CA LEU A 478 0.94 -21.90 17.94
C LEU A 478 -0.25 -22.60 18.61
N PRO A 479 -1.50 -22.36 18.18
CA PRO A 479 -2.69 -22.89 18.88
C PRO A 479 -2.75 -24.41 19.00
N LYS A 480 -2.15 -25.11 18.02
CA LYS A 480 -2.07 -26.58 17.96
C LYS A 480 -0.91 -27.16 18.78
N ALA A 481 -0.07 -26.31 19.38
CA ALA A 481 1.06 -26.73 20.21
C ALA A 481 0.63 -27.11 21.64
N THR A 482 1.61 -27.43 22.48
CA THR A 482 1.46 -27.60 23.93
C THR A 482 2.43 -26.67 24.67
N GLY A 483 2.21 -26.47 25.98
CA GLY A 483 3.10 -25.66 26.82
C GLY A 483 3.24 -24.20 26.37
N VAL A 484 4.45 -23.65 26.54
CA VAL A 484 4.78 -22.24 26.31
C VAL A 484 4.47 -21.80 24.87
N MET A 485 4.57 -22.70 23.89
CA MET A 485 4.27 -22.40 22.47
C MET A 485 2.78 -22.14 22.22
N LYS A 486 1.88 -22.70 23.04
CA LYS A 486 0.44 -22.47 22.98
C LYS A 486 -0.01 -21.35 23.91
N SER A 487 0.60 -21.25 25.10
CA SER A 487 0.29 -20.19 26.05
C SER A 487 1.44 -20.04 27.05
N PRO A 488 2.03 -18.84 27.23
CA PRO A 488 1.59 -17.55 26.66
C PRO A 488 2.01 -17.29 25.21
N GLY A 489 2.86 -18.12 24.60
CA GLY A 489 3.52 -17.87 23.30
C GLY A 489 4.97 -17.41 23.46
N ILE A 490 5.68 -17.23 22.34
CA ILE A 490 7.03 -16.65 22.31
C ILE A 490 6.92 -15.13 22.16
N THR A 491 7.49 -14.39 23.09
CA THR A 491 7.52 -12.92 23.04
C THR A 491 8.86 -12.41 22.51
N ALA A 492 8.82 -11.45 21.60
CA ALA A 492 9.95 -10.64 21.15
C ALA A 492 9.65 -9.17 21.49
N LEU A 493 10.47 -8.59 22.37
CA LEU A 493 10.34 -7.19 22.78
C LEU A 493 11.26 -6.31 21.95
N ASP A 494 10.74 -5.15 21.54
CA ASP A 494 11.43 -4.15 20.73
C ASP A 494 12.19 -4.74 19.53
N GLU A 495 11.53 -5.70 18.86
CA GLU A 495 12.03 -6.24 17.61
C GLU A 495 11.59 -5.37 16.43
N GLU A 496 12.18 -5.63 15.26
CA GLU A 496 11.83 -4.94 14.04
C GLU A 496 11.21 -5.88 13.02
N GLY A 497 10.02 -5.54 12.52
CA GLY A 497 9.42 -6.22 11.38
C GLY A 497 10.18 -5.95 10.07
N VAL A 498 9.79 -6.64 9.00
CA VAL A 498 10.48 -6.56 7.70
C VAL A 498 9.47 -6.22 6.62
N LEU A 499 9.74 -5.16 5.86
CA LEU A 499 8.96 -4.83 4.67
C LEU A 499 9.44 -5.74 3.53
N THR A 500 8.62 -6.73 3.17
CA THR A 500 8.91 -7.66 2.07
C THR A 500 8.36 -7.14 0.75
N MET A 501 9.06 -7.41 -0.35
CA MET A 501 8.58 -7.04 -1.68
C MET A 501 7.60 -8.09 -2.18
N ALA A 502 6.32 -7.72 -2.31
CA ALA A 502 5.27 -8.60 -2.83
C ALA A 502 4.92 -8.32 -4.30
N ALA A 503 4.54 -9.36 -5.03
CA ALA A 503 3.81 -9.28 -6.29
C ALA A 503 2.53 -10.09 -6.15
N THR A 504 1.45 -9.64 -6.80
CA THR A 504 0.14 -10.31 -6.73
C THR A 504 -0.24 -10.90 -8.08
N ARG A 505 -1.15 -11.86 -8.08
CA ARG A 505 -1.73 -12.46 -9.28
C ARG A 505 -3.20 -12.76 -9.05
N SER A 506 -3.96 -12.81 -10.13
CA SER A 506 -5.36 -13.22 -10.07
C SER A 506 -5.50 -14.72 -9.75
N ILE A 507 -6.62 -15.11 -9.16
CA ILE A 507 -6.93 -16.50 -8.79
C ILE A 507 -7.01 -17.44 -10.01
N ASP A 508 -7.43 -16.91 -11.16
CA ASP A 508 -7.49 -17.58 -12.48
C ASP A 508 -6.21 -17.42 -13.30
N SER A 509 -5.11 -16.95 -12.71
CA SER A 509 -3.88 -16.70 -13.46
C SER A 509 -3.28 -17.96 -14.10
N ASP A 510 -3.57 -19.15 -13.59
CA ASP A 510 -3.11 -20.41 -14.20
C ASP A 510 -4.13 -21.05 -15.17
N ASP A 511 -5.34 -20.48 -15.30
CA ASP A 511 -6.43 -21.07 -16.08
C ASP A 511 -6.33 -20.77 -17.60
N ASP A 512 -5.76 -19.62 -17.97
CA ASP A 512 -5.62 -19.11 -19.34
C ASP A 512 -4.31 -18.30 -19.45
N ASP A 513 -3.63 -18.36 -20.59
CA ASP A 513 -2.37 -17.63 -20.83
C ASP A 513 -2.56 -16.10 -20.78
N ASP A 514 -3.72 -15.59 -21.20
CA ASP A 514 -4.03 -14.15 -21.11
C ASP A 514 -4.11 -13.65 -19.65
N GLN A 515 -4.36 -14.56 -18.70
CA GLN A 515 -4.49 -14.27 -17.27
C GLN A 515 -3.17 -14.46 -16.50
N LYS A 516 -2.10 -15.00 -17.13
CA LYS A 516 -0.77 -15.22 -16.52
C LYS A 516 -0.03 -13.91 -16.29
N GLN A 517 -0.52 -13.11 -15.34
CA GLN A 517 -0.01 -11.79 -15.03
C GLN A 517 0.42 -11.68 -13.55
N LEU A 518 1.59 -11.08 -13.33
CA LEU A 518 2.11 -10.67 -12.03
C LEU A 518 2.03 -9.15 -11.91
N TYR A 519 1.42 -8.65 -10.84
CA TYR A 519 1.28 -7.22 -10.57
C TYR A 519 2.38 -6.76 -9.63
N ALA A 520 3.13 -5.75 -10.05
CA ALA A 520 4.22 -5.13 -9.30
C ALA A 520 4.10 -3.60 -9.37
N HIS A 521 3.42 -3.02 -8.37
CA HIS A 521 3.24 -1.57 -8.25
C HIS A 521 4.57 -0.86 -7.93
N GLU A 522 4.85 0.33 -8.48
CA GLU A 522 6.13 1.01 -8.19
C GLU A 522 6.24 1.59 -6.78
N THR A 523 5.12 1.97 -6.14
CA THR A 523 5.14 2.29 -4.69
C THR A 523 5.49 1.05 -3.88
N ILE A 524 6.56 1.13 -3.09
CA ILE A 524 7.07 0.03 -2.27
C ILE A 524 6.85 0.23 -0.77
N ALA A 525 6.67 1.48 -0.33
CA ALA A 525 6.35 1.82 1.06
C ALA A 525 5.52 3.09 1.11
N GLN A 526 4.64 3.21 2.10
CA GLN A 526 3.85 4.41 2.38
C GLN A 526 3.78 4.63 3.89
N TRP A 527 4.23 5.80 4.33
CA TRP A 527 4.22 6.18 5.74
C TRP A 527 3.27 7.37 5.96
N GLU A 528 2.21 7.13 6.74
CA GLU A 528 1.16 8.12 7.00
C GLU A 528 1.15 8.65 8.44
N GLY A 529 2.30 8.62 9.12
CA GLY A 529 2.43 9.06 10.52
C GLY A 529 2.21 7.94 11.55
N TRP A 530 2.24 6.67 11.12
CA TRP A 530 2.09 5.51 12.02
C TRP A 530 3.14 4.43 11.74
N SER A 531 3.18 3.39 12.60
CA SER A 531 4.02 2.20 12.37
C SER A 531 3.62 1.49 11.08
N MET A 532 4.60 0.91 10.38
CA MET A 532 4.36 0.06 9.20
C MET A 532 4.14 -1.43 9.55
N VAL A 533 4.29 -1.80 10.83
CA VAL A 533 4.24 -3.19 11.27
C VAL A 533 3.24 -3.45 12.40
N VAL A 534 2.57 -2.39 12.87
CA VAL A 534 1.51 -2.46 13.87
C VAL A 534 0.30 -1.70 13.33
N PRO A 535 -0.92 -2.31 13.33
CA PRO A 535 -2.11 -1.63 12.85
C PRO A 535 -2.40 -0.36 13.68
N PRO A 536 -3.05 0.66 13.09
CA PRO A 536 -3.57 1.80 13.83
C PRO A 536 -4.56 1.38 14.93
N ILE A 537 -4.68 2.22 15.96
CA ILE A 537 -5.67 2.04 17.01
C ILE A 537 -7.02 2.56 16.50
N GLY A 538 -8.07 1.77 16.68
CA GLY A 538 -9.44 2.16 16.33
C GLY A 538 -10.15 1.15 15.42
N ASN A 539 -11.46 1.33 15.27
CA ASN A 539 -12.25 0.49 14.37
C ASN A 539 -11.88 0.79 12.91
N PHE A 540 -11.97 -0.22 12.05
CA PHE A 540 -11.69 -0.10 10.62
C PHE A 540 -12.82 -0.69 9.80
N ILE A 541 -12.88 -0.37 8.50
CA ILE A 541 -13.83 -1.01 7.58
C ILE A 541 -13.26 -2.38 7.19
N GLY A 542 -13.96 -3.44 7.61
CA GLY A 542 -13.63 -4.83 7.32
C GLY A 542 -13.84 -5.20 5.86
N THR A 543 -13.45 -6.43 5.49
CA THR A 543 -13.50 -6.92 4.09
C THR A 543 -14.91 -7.07 3.53
N GLU A 544 -15.92 -7.07 4.41
CA GLU A 544 -17.34 -7.12 4.05
C GLU A 544 -18.01 -5.73 4.15
N ASP A 545 -17.21 -4.66 4.07
CA ASP A 545 -17.63 -3.26 4.16
C ASP A 545 -18.38 -2.91 5.48
N GLU A 546 -18.08 -3.63 6.56
CA GLU A 546 -18.65 -3.43 7.90
C GLU A 546 -17.64 -2.81 8.88
N LEU A 547 -18.12 -2.14 9.93
CA LEU A 547 -17.24 -1.61 10.98
C LEU A 547 -16.70 -2.76 11.85
N ALA A 548 -15.41 -3.04 11.75
CA ALA A 548 -14.71 -4.06 12.52
C ALA A 548 -13.93 -3.45 13.70
N PRO A 549 -13.89 -4.10 14.88
CA PRO A 549 -13.11 -3.62 16.01
C PRO A 549 -11.61 -3.70 15.74
N ALA A 550 -10.84 -2.81 16.38
CA ALA A 550 -9.38 -2.90 16.38
C ALA A 550 -8.94 -4.30 16.86
N ASN A 551 -8.17 -5.01 16.04
CA ASN A 551 -7.66 -6.33 16.42
C ASN A 551 -6.15 -6.41 16.18
N THR A 552 -5.37 -6.25 17.26
CA THR A 552 -3.91 -6.44 17.24
C THR A 552 -3.53 -7.92 17.15
N LYS A 553 -4.47 -8.82 17.47
CA LYS A 553 -4.29 -10.27 17.44
C LYS A 553 -4.81 -10.85 16.13
N GLN A 554 -3.90 -11.22 15.24
CA GLN A 554 -4.25 -11.97 14.03
C GLN A 554 -4.27 -13.47 14.36
N THR A 555 -5.46 -14.08 14.26
CA THR A 555 -5.66 -15.53 14.44
C THR A 555 -6.02 -16.16 13.11
N PRO A 556 -5.24 -17.12 12.60
CA PRO A 556 -5.62 -17.87 11.42
C PRO A 556 -6.91 -18.67 11.65
N PRO A 557 -7.74 -18.85 10.61
CA PRO A 557 -8.95 -19.67 10.70
C PRO A 557 -8.69 -21.09 11.21
N SER A 558 -9.66 -21.67 11.94
CA SER A 558 -9.51 -22.97 12.61
C SER A 558 -9.35 -24.16 11.65
N ASP A 559 -9.88 -24.05 10.43
CA ASP A 559 -9.75 -25.02 9.35
C ASP A 559 -8.38 -24.97 8.64
N PHE A 560 -7.55 -23.97 8.95
CA PHE A 560 -6.20 -23.88 8.39
C PHE A 560 -5.29 -24.93 9.02
N SER A 561 -4.56 -25.68 8.18
CA SER A 561 -3.70 -26.78 8.63
C SER A 561 -2.56 -26.28 9.51
N TYR A 562 -1.97 -25.14 9.14
CA TYR A 562 -0.91 -24.45 9.85
C TYR A 562 -1.44 -23.17 10.50
N GLN A 563 -1.21 -22.95 11.79
CA GLN A 563 -1.74 -21.80 12.54
C GLN A 563 -0.65 -21.14 13.39
N VAL A 564 -0.31 -19.90 13.07
CA VAL A 564 0.47 -18.98 13.89
C VAL A 564 -0.40 -17.79 14.21
N GLU A 565 -0.73 -17.60 15.48
CA GLU A 565 -1.32 -16.35 15.94
C GLU A 565 -0.21 -15.33 16.20
N THR A 566 -0.47 -14.08 15.87
CA THR A 566 0.43 -12.96 16.14
C THR A 566 -0.31 -11.87 16.90
N ASP A 567 0.21 -11.41 18.02
CA ASP A 567 -0.23 -10.19 18.72
C ASP A 567 0.90 -9.16 18.66
N VAL A 568 0.69 -8.06 17.95
CA VAL A 568 1.72 -7.03 17.71
C VAL A 568 1.30 -5.69 18.29
N LYS A 569 2.21 -5.04 19.03
CA LYS A 569 1.97 -3.78 19.75
C LYS A 569 3.08 -2.78 19.51
N ILE A 570 2.71 -1.50 19.58
CA ILE A 570 3.65 -0.38 19.48
C ILE A 570 4.64 -0.44 20.66
N VAL A 571 5.91 -0.14 20.37
CA VAL A 571 6.90 0.14 21.41
C VAL A 571 6.70 1.59 21.86
N PRO A 572 6.44 1.88 23.14
CA PRO A 572 6.19 3.24 23.62
C PRO A 572 7.29 4.22 23.17
N GLY A 573 6.89 5.37 22.62
CA GLY A 573 7.82 6.41 22.15
C GLY A 573 8.57 6.11 20.84
N SER A 574 8.22 5.05 20.12
CA SER A 574 8.91 4.68 18.87
C SER A 574 8.38 5.35 17.59
N LEU A 575 7.22 6.00 17.65
CA LEU A 575 6.54 6.52 16.47
C LEU A 575 7.04 7.92 16.05
N PRO A 576 7.53 8.09 14.82
CA PRO A 576 7.83 9.41 14.29
C PRO A 576 6.55 10.18 13.97
N ARG A 577 6.62 11.51 14.06
CA ARG A 577 5.48 12.41 13.83
C ARG A 577 5.48 12.92 12.40
N LEU A 578 4.36 12.79 11.70
CA LEU A 578 4.14 13.38 10.39
C LEU A 578 3.35 14.69 10.53
N ARG A 579 3.95 15.83 10.14
CA ARG A 579 3.34 17.16 10.23
C ARG A 579 3.57 17.97 8.96
N PHE A 580 2.56 18.72 8.53
CA PHE A 580 2.68 19.62 7.39
C PHE A 580 3.76 20.68 7.66
N GLY A 581 4.50 21.05 6.62
CA GLY A 581 5.60 22.02 6.69
C GLY A 581 6.94 21.45 7.18
N ARG A 582 6.93 20.35 7.95
CA ARG A 582 8.16 19.67 8.39
C ARG A 582 8.87 18.96 7.25
N GLN A 583 10.15 18.67 7.49
CA GLN A 583 11.01 18.02 6.52
C GLN A 583 11.55 16.69 7.06
N TYR A 584 11.62 15.70 6.16
CA TYR A 584 11.96 14.32 6.51
C TYR A 584 12.95 13.72 5.52
N ARG A 585 13.73 12.73 5.98
CA ARG A 585 14.44 11.80 5.09
C ARG A 585 14.00 10.37 5.37
N ILE A 586 14.07 9.53 4.35
CA ILE A 586 13.80 8.09 4.46
C ILE A 586 15.13 7.35 4.27
N ARG A 587 15.33 6.29 5.06
CA ARG A 587 16.41 5.31 4.89
C ARG A 587 15.82 3.91 4.94
N ALA A 588 16.36 2.99 4.16
CA ALA A 588 15.92 1.59 4.15
C ALA A 588 17.11 0.66 4.41
N ARG A 589 17.13 0.01 5.59
CA ARG A 589 18.18 -0.95 5.98
C ARG A 589 17.93 -2.31 5.38
N TYR A 590 18.99 -2.94 4.87
CA TYR A 590 18.97 -4.28 4.30
C TYR A 590 18.55 -5.32 5.35
N VAL A 591 17.74 -6.30 4.93
CA VAL A 591 17.43 -7.49 5.72
C VAL A 591 17.64 -8.75 4.89
N ASP A 592 18.44 -9.67 5.40
CA ASP A 592 18.72 -10.96 4.76
C ASP A 592 17.60 -12.00 4.98
N ILE A 593 17.75 -13.16 4.34
CA ILE A 593 16.81 -14.29 4.40
C ILE A 593 16.64 -14.90 5.80
N ALA A 594 17.55 -14.64 6.74
CA ALA A 594 17.48 -15.04 8.14
C ALA A 594 16.81 -13.97 9.03
N GLY A 595 16.48 -12.80 8.48
CA GLY A 595 15.93 -11.68 9.23
C GLY A 595 16.99 -10.80 9.90
N ASN A 596 18.28 -10.97 9.54
CA ASN A 596 19.37 -10.17 10.09
C ASN A 596 19.69 -8.97 9.20
N GLY A 597 20.38 -8.00 9.78
CA GLY A 597 20.75 -6.73 9.18
C GLY A 597 21.10 -5.74 10.27
N PRO A 598 21.73 -4.59 9.94
CA PRO A 598 22.15 -3.62 10.95
C PRO A 598 20.95 -3.11 11.76
N LYS A 599 21.12 -2.89 13.06
CA LYS A 599 20.18 -2.17 13.92
C LYS A 599 20.21 -0.67 13.63
N LEU A 600 19.21 0.05 14.14
CA LEU A 600 19.08 1.50 13.94
C LEU A 600 20.32 2.28 14.41
N ASN A 601 20.92 1.86 15.53
CA ASN A 601 22.07 2.49 16.18
C ASN A 601 23.44 1.95 15.71
N GLU A 602 23.46 0.94 14.84
CA GLU A 602 24.67 0.38 14.20
C GLU A 602 24.99 1.09 12.87
N LEU A 603 24.25 2.16 12.55
CA LEU A 603 24.53 3.04 11.43
C LEU A 603 24.85 4.44 11.94
N ASN A 604 25.81 5.10 11.29
CA ASN A 604 26.15 6.48 11.59
C ASN A 604 24.92 7.39 11.36
N PRO A 605 24.39 8.07 12.39
CA PRO A 605 23.18 8.89 12.25
C PRO A 605 23.38 10.14 11.39
N SER A 606 24.62 10.56 11.16
CA SER A 606 24.98 11.72 10.33
C SER A 606 25.29 11.36 8.87
N ASP A 607 25.28 10.06 8.53
CA ASP A 607 25.47 9.63 7.15
C ASP A 607 24.13 9.63 6.40
N PHE A 608 23.98 10.61 5.51
CA PHE A 608 22.82 10.77 4.63
C PHE A 608 23.09 10.28 3.20
N THR A 609 24.25 9.70 2.91
CA THR A 609 24.71 9.38 1.54
C THR A 609 23.70 8.55 0.77
N CYS A 610 23.04 7.59 1.43
CA CYS A 610 22.04 6.72 0.84
C CYS A 610 20.61 6.96 1.35
N ALA A 611 20.37 8.05 2.07
CA ALA A 611 19.03 8.50 2.43
C ALA A 611 18.41 9.27 1.26
N THR A 612 17.08 9.41 1.26
CA THR A 612 16.42 10.33 0.32
C THR A 612 16.89 11.77 0.56
N GLU A 613 16.66 12.64 -0.43
CA GLU A 613 16.70 14.08 -0.21
C GLU A 613 15.78 14.53 0.94
N LEU A 614 16.02 15.74 1.45
CA LEU A 614 15.21 16.31 2.53
C LEU A 614 13.85 16.75 1.97
N ILE A 615 12.80 15.98 2.26
CA ILE A 615 11.47 16.14 1.67
C ILE A 615 10.58 16.94 2.61
N ARG A 616 10.02 18.05 2.12
CA ARG A 616 8.99 18.80 2.85
C ARG A 616 7.62 18.15 2.67
N TYR A 617 6.94 17.82 3.76
CA TYR A 617 5.60 17.27 3.72
C TYR A 617 4.55 18.39 3.60
N LEU A 618 3.67 18.31 2.62
CA LEU A 618 2.70 19.33 2.25
C LEU A 618 1.28 18.79 2.27
N ARG A 619 0.32 19.69 2.44
CA ARG A 619 -1.09 19.38 2.25
C ARG A 619 -1.45 19.52 0.78
N TRP A 620 -1.92 18.42 0.18
CA TRP A 620 -2.36 18.38 -1.22
C TRP A 620 -3.88 18.28 -1.38
N ASP A 621 -4.59 17.99 -0.29
CA ASP A 621 -6.05 17.99 -0.27
C ASP A 621 -6.56 19.43 -0.35
N PRO A 622 -7.49 19.74 -1.29
CA PRO A 622 -8.12 21.05 -1.33
C PRO A 622 -8.90 21.31 -0.04
N ILE A 623 -9.09 22.59 0.27
CA ILE A 623 -10.06 23.00 1.29
C ILE A 623 -11.43 22.80 0.67
N VAL A 624 -12.28 21.99 1.31
CA VAL A 624 -13.65 21.75 0.81
C VAL A 624 -14.49 23.01 0.97
N SER A 625 -15.57 23.11 0.18
CA SER A 625 -16.50 24.23 0.29
C SER A 625 -17.10 24.35 1.70
N PRO A 626 -17.42 25.57 2.16
CA PRO A 626 -18.15 25.79 3.42
C PRO A 626 -19.47 25.01 3.45
N THR A 627 -19.92 24.65 4.66
CA THR A 627 -21.19 23.94 4.83
C THR A 627 -22.33 24.94 4.94
N LEU A 628 -23.36 24.81 4.11
CA LEU A 628 -24.58 25.61 4.21
C LEU A 628 -25.63 24.92 5.07
N ALA A 629 -26.38 25.69 5.85
CA ALA A 629 -27.59 25.22 6.51
C ALA A 629 -28.77 26.16 6.32
N MET A 630 -29.95 25.57 6.21
CA MET A 630 -31.22 26.27 6.10
C MET A 630 -31.58 26.92 7.44
N LYS A 631 -32.02 28.19 7.43
CA LYS A 631 -32.61 28.85 8.61
C LYS A 631 -34.14 28.68 8.66
N LYS A 632 -34.78 28.59 7.50
CA LYS A 632 -36.21 28.33 7.35
C LYS A 632 -36.41 27.12 6.43
N HIS A 633 -37.56 26.46 6.52
CA HIS A 633 -37.90 25.39 5.59
C HIS A 633 -38.03 25.95 4.17
N PRO A 634 -37.52 25.25 3.14
CA PRO A 634 -37.63 25.70 1.75
C PRO A 634 -39.09 25.76 1.33
N ILE A 635 -39.44 26.82 0.62
CA ILE A 635 -40.70 26.93 -0.10
C ILE A 635 -40.49 26.61 -1.59
N GLU A 636 -41.54 26.69 -2.40
CA GLU A 636 -41.50 26.34 -3.83
C GLU A 636 -40.26 26.98 -4.53
N GLY A 637 -39.58 26.22 -5.38
CA GLY A 637 -38.40 26.70 -6.10
C GLY A 637 -37.12 26.91 -5.28
N GLU A 638 -37.18 26.83 -3.95
CA GLU A 638 -36.00 26.95 -3.07
C GLU A 638 -35.28 25.61 -2.86
N SER A 639 -33.97 25.68 -2.68
CA SER A 639 -33.14 24.56 -2.27
C SER A 639 -31.99 25.03 -1.37
N LEU A 640 -31.13 24.12 -0.92
CA LEU A 640 -30.01 24.47 -0.05
C LEU A 640 -29.12 25.57 -0.68
N GLU A 641 -28.79 25.40 -1.96
CA GLU A 641 -27.92 26.31 -2.73
C GLU A 641 -28.70 27.31 -3.60
N ARG A 642 -30.03 27.22 -3.64
CA ARG A 642 -30.90 28.15 -4.37
C ARG A 642 -31.78 28.92 -3.40
N MET A 643 -31.48 30.20 -3.24
CA MET A 643 -32.29 31.15 -2.47
C MET A 643 -33.28 31.83 -3.41
N VAL A 644 -34.53 31.95 -2.97
CA VAL A 644 -35.58 32.68 -3.70
C VAL A 644 -36.08 33.79 -2.79
N ILE A 645 -36.20 34.99 -3.34
CA ILE A 645 -36.83 36.15 -2.70
C ILE A 645 -38.00 36.53 -3.60
N ARG A 646 -39.20 36.63 -3.03
CA ARG A 646 -40.42 36.91 -3.79
C ARG A 646 -40.91 38.32 -3.49
N ASN A 647 -41.34 39.01 -4.53
CA ASN A 647 -42.18 40.21 -4.41
C ASN A 647 -43.68 39.89 -4.54
N TYR A 648 -44.04 38.61 -4.76
CA TYR A 648 -45.40 38.12 -4.92
C TYR A 648 -46.24 38.86 -5.98
N ASN A 649 -45.60 39.36 -7.05
CA ASN A 649 -46.25 40.19 -8.07
C ASN A 649 -47.04 41.35 -7.42
N ALA A 650 -46.39 42.04 -6.47
CA ALA A 650 -46.96 43.20 -5.80
C ALA A 650 -47.31 44.35 -6.77
N ASP A 651 -46.87 44.29 -8.03
CA ASP A 651 -47.38 45.05 -9.17
C ASP A 651 -47.63 44.09 -10.36
N GLU A 652 -48.60 44.43 -11.21
CA GLU A 652 -48.90 43.72 -12.47
C GLU A 652 -47.99 44.19 -13.63
N ASP A 653 -47.31 45.34 -13.46
CA ASP A 653 -46.29 45.86 -14.38
C ASP A 653 -44.89 45.35 -13.98
N ASP A 654 -44.39 44.34 -14.71
CA ASP A 654 -43.06 43.74 -14.52
C ASP A 654 -41.88 44.72 -14.70
N SER A 655 -42.13 45.95 -15.18
CA SER A 655 -41.11 47.00 -15.29
C SER A 655 -40.97 47.85 -14.02
N VAL A 656 -41.90 47.72 -13.07
CA VAL A 656 -41.87 48.40 -11.77
C VAL A 656 -41.13 47.52 -10.75
N GLU A 657 -39.96 47.99 -10.32
CA GLU A 657 -39.22 47.33 -9.25
C GLU A 657 -39.94 47.59 -7.91
N VAL A 658 -40.57 46.55 -7.35
CA VAL A 658 -41.25 46.62 -6.05
C VAL A 658 -40.36 46.09 -4.95
N ASP A 659 -40.08 46.93 -3.95
CA ASP A 659 -39.38 46.54 -2.74
C ASP A 659 -40.14 45.43 -2.00
N THR A 660 -39.44 44.35 -1.64
CA THR A 660 -40.00 43.26 -0.84
C THR A 660 -39.33 43.20 0.53
N THR A 661 -40.13 42.94 1.56
CA THR A 661 -39.64 42.66 2.92
C THR A 661 -39.29 41.19 3.12
N GLU A 662 -39.51 40.35 2.13
CA GLU A 662 -39.17 38.93 2.19
C GLU A 662 -37.66 38.73 2.28
N THR A 663 -37.25 37.88 3.21
CA THR A 663 -35.83 37.55 3.42
C THR A 663 -35.63 36.07 3.32
N ASN A 664 -34.59 35.67 2.60
CA ASN A 664 -34.09 34.30 2.59
C ASN A 664 -32.67 34.30 3.13
N GLU A 665 -32.36 33.40 4.07
CA GLU A 665 -31.09 33.37 4.78
C GLU A 665 -30.53 31.95 4.83
N ARG A 666 -29.20 31.84 4.85
CA ARG A 666 -28.46 30.60 5.07
C ARG A 666 -27.42 30.83 6.16
N HIS A 667 -27.24 29.83 7.02
CA HIS A 667 -26.04 29.76 7.86
C HIS A 667 -24.89 29.22 7.02
N ILE A 668 -23.70 29.76 7.22
CA ILE A 668 -22.46 29.28 6.59
C ILE A 668 -21.51 28.86 7.70
N PHE A 669 -21.16 27.58 7.70
CA PHE A 669 -20.24 26.99 8.66
C PHE A 669 -18.87 26.73 8.01
N PRO A 670 -17.78 26.80 8.78
CA PRO A 670 -16.47 26.40 8.28
C PRO A 670 -16.48 24.96 7.75
N PRO A 671 -15.61 24.62 6.79
CA PRO A 671 -15.38 23.24 6.38
C PRO A 671 -15.02 22.33 7.56
N LEU A 672 -15.62 21.14 7.62
CA LEU A 672 -15.29 20.11 8.61
C LEU A 672 -13.88 19.56 8.34
N ALA A 673 -13.10 19.38 9.40
CA ALA A 673 -11.84 18.66 9.39
C ALA A 673 -11.86 17.45 10.33
N ALA A 674 -11.27 16.35 9.86
CA ALA A 674 -11.00 15.20 10.70
C ALA A 674 -9.92 15.53 11.75
N GLY A 675 -9.95 14.89 12.92
CA GLY A 675 -8.92 15.06 13.95
C GLY A 675 -7.48 14.84 13.44
N GLN A 676 -7.30 13.94 12.47
CA GLN A 676 -6.01 13.69 11.83
C GLN A 676 -5.47 14.91 11.05
N ILE A 677 -6.34 15.77 10.51
CA ILE A 677 -5.92 17.03 9.85
C ILE A 677 -5.34 17.99 10.88
N LEU A 678 -5.99 18.13 12.04
CA LEU A 678 -5.47 18.96 13.15
C LEU A 678 -4.16 18.41 13.68
N GLU A 679 -4.06 17.08 13.83
CA GLU A 679 -2.83 16.40 14.23
C GLU A 679 -1.69 16.73 13.25
N ARG A 680 -1.93 16.60 11.94
CA ARG A 680 -0.93 16.92 10.90
C ARG A 680 -0.56 18.41 10.85
N HIS A 681 -1.45 19.32 11.24
CA HIS A 681 -1.12 20.74 11.43
C HIS A 681 -0.37 21.02 12.73
N GLY A 682 -0.17 20.03 13.61
CA GLY A 682 0.51 20.18 14.88
C GLY A 682 -0.31 20.89 15.96
N LEU A 683 -1.62 21.08 15.74
CA LEU A 683 -2.50 21.78 16.70
C LEU A 683 -2.68 21.00 18.01
N LEU A 684 -2.42 19.70 17.97
CA LEU A 684 -2.47 18.80 19.11
C LEU A 684 -1.09 18.57 19.75
N ASP A 685 -0.05 19.32 19.38
CA ASP A 685 1.30 19.16 19.93
C ASP A 685 1.60 20.16 21.06
N ASN A 686 2.47 19.78 22.00
CA ASN A 686 3.07 20.66 23.02
C ASN A 686 4.18 21.54 22.41
N GLY A 687 3.82 22.33 21.40
CA GLY A 687 4.77 23.08 20.59
C GLY A 687 5.49 22.22 19.55
N GLU A 688 6.35 22.85 18.75
CA GLU A 688 6.98 22.22 17.59
C GLU A 688 7.89 21.04 17.98
N MET A 689 8.66 21.16 19.07
CA MET A 689 9.54 20.09 19.53
C MET A 689 8.86 19.12 20.52
N GLY A 690 7.80 19.55 21.22
CA GLY A 690 7.19 18.79 22.32
C GLY A 690 6.33 17.62 21.86
N THR A 691 5.92 16.74 22.79
CA THR A 691 5.09 15.57 22.48
C THR A 691 3.67 15.98 22.06
N MET A 692 2.93 15.07 21.43
CA MET A 692 1.49 15.25 21.29
C MET A 692 0.83 15.37 22.68
N LYS A 693 -0.19 16.22 22.80
CA LYS A 693 -1.00 16.42 24.00
C LYS A 693 -1.81 15.15 24.27
N GLY A 694 -1.62 14.59 25.45
CA GLY A 694 -2.31 13.39 25.93
C GLY A 694 -3.16 13.64 27.17
N ASP A 695 -3.48 14.91 27.46
CA ASP A 695 -4.29 15.31 28.62
C ASP A 695 -5.80 15.17 28.37
N THR A 696 -6.55 15.02 29.46
CA THR A 696 -8.01 14.87 29.43
C THR A 696 -8.71 16.08 28.79
N SER A 697 -8.23 17.30 28.99
CA SER A 697 -8.85 18.50 28.39
C SER A 697 -8.79 18.50 26.86
N THR A 698 -7.68 18.03 26.27
CA THR A 698 -7.56 17.87 24.81
C THR A 698 -8.53 16.80 24.31
N TYR A 699 -8.67 15.68 25.03
CA TYR A 699 -9.63 14.64 24.69
C TYR A 699 -11.08 15.14 24.78
N ASP A 700 -11.45 15.81 25.86
CA ASP A 700 -12.79 16.36 26.08
C ASP A 700 -13.16 17.38 25.01
N MET A 701 -12.19 18.19 24.55
CA MET A 701 -12.37 19.09 23.40
C MET A 701 -12.68 18.30 22.12
N MET A 702 -11.93 17.24 21.82
CA MET A 702 -12.21 16.41 20.64
C MET A 702 -13.60 15.73 20.71
N VAL A 703 -14.01 15.28 21.89
CA VAL A 703 -15.35 14.69 22.11
C VAL A 703 -16.44 15.75 21.95
N LYS A 704 -16.25 16.97 22.47
CA LYS A 704 -17.20 18.07 22.30
C LYS A 704 -17.47 18.35 20.82
N PHE A 705 -16.44 18.27 19.97
CA PHE A 705 -16.51 18.54 18.53
C PHE A 705 -16.63 17.28 17.66
N SER A 706 -17.22 16.20 18.18
CA SER A 706 -17.53 15.00 17.38
C SER A 706 -18.97 14.98 16.83
N GLY A 707 -19.64 16.12 16.81
CA GLY A 707 -21.03 16.26 16.38
C GLY A 707 -21.20 16.42 14.87
N GLN A 708 -22.46 16.54 14.45
CA GLN A 708 -22.85 16.91 13.09
C GLN A 708 -23.91 18.00 13.15
N LEU A 709 -24.05 18.79 12.09
CA LEU A 709 -25.16 19.73 11.99
C LEU A 709 -26.50 18.97 12.01
N PRO A 710 -27.52 19.47 12.72
CA PRO A 710 -28.86 18.91 12.60
C PRO A 710 -29.34 19.02 11.15
N SER A 711 -29.98 17.96 10.68
CA SER A 711 -30.57 17.89 9.34
C SER A 711 -32.07 17.64 9.43
N ARG A 712 -32.82 18.18 8.49
CA ARG A 712 -34.26 17.95 8.33
C ARG A 712 -34.50 17.23 7.01
N TRP A 713 -35.27 16.15 7.08
CA TRP A 713 -35.75 15.44 5.89
C TRP A 713 -37.00 16.12 5.33
N TYR A 714 -37.11 16.10 4.01
CA TYR A 714 -38.25 16.66 3.28
C TYR A 714 -38.80 15.64 2.30
N THR A 715 -40.13 15.51 2.25
CA THR A 715 -40.84 14.71 1.24
C THR A 715 -41.63 15.62 0.31
N ARG A 716 -41.94 15.13 -0.89
CA ARG A 716 -42.76 15.89 -1.84
C ARG A 716 -44.24 15.67 -1.59
N ASN A 717 -45.02 16.76 -1.56
CA ASN A 717 -46.48 16.68 -1.63
C ASN A 717 -46.95 16.44 -3.08
N ASP A 718 -48.26 16.35 -3.31
CA ASP A 718 -48.85 16.10 -4.63
C ASP A 718 -48.58 17.25 -5.64
N ALA A 719 -48.32 18.47 -5.15
CA ALA A 719 -47.90 19.62 -5.95
C ALA A 719 -46.40 19.63 -6.26
N GLY A 720 -45.61 18.73 -5.66
CA GLY A 720 -44.17 18.63 -5.81
C GLY A 720 -43.35 19.45 -4.81
N ASP A 721 -43.98 20.18 -3.89
CA ASP A 721 -43.31 21.00 -2.88
C ASP A 721 -42.64 20.16 -1.79
N LEU A 722 -41.54 20.68 -1.24
CA LEU A 722 -40.84 20.06 -0.12
C LEU A 722 -41.55 20.35 1.21
N VAL A 723 -42.02 19.30 1.87
CA VAL A 723 -42.66 19.36 3.20
C VAL A 723 -41.73 18.74 4.23
N PRO A 724 -41.43 19.42 5.36
CA PRO A 724 -40.53 18.90 6.38
C PRO A 724 -41.15 17.71 7.12
N GLU A 725 -40.33 16.70 7.39
CA GLU A 725 -40.65 15.62 8.32
C GLU A 725 -40.67 16.14 9.76
N ALA A 726 -41.33 15.43 10.69
CA ALA A 726 -41.57 15.94 12.04
C ALA A 726 -40.31 16.02 12.94
N SER A 727 -39.27 15.23 12.67
CA SER A 727 -38.08 15.11 13.54
C SER A 727 -36.78 15.36 12.79
N ASP A 728 -35.81 15.98 13.47
CA ASP A 728 -34.46 16.13 12.94
C ASP A 728 -33.72 14.78 12.86
N ASN A 729 -32.82 14.67 11.88
CA ASN A 729 -31.92 13.54 11.63
C ASN A 729 -32.62 12.18 11.42
N LYS A 730 -33.95 12.17 11.23
CA LYS A 730 -34.71 10.94 11.00
C LYS A 730 -35.29 10.94 9.59
N PRO A 731 -34.95 9.94 8.75
CA PRO A 731 -35.58 9.80 7.45
C PRO A 731 -37.08 9.52 7.61
N PRO A 732 -37.89 9.73 6.55
CA PRO A 732 -39.31 9.40 6.58
C PRO A 732 -39.52 7.93 6.96
N ALA A 733 -40.49 7.66 7.84
CA ALA A 733 -40.80 6.29 8.26
C ALA A 733 -41.31 5.41 7.10
N ASN A 734 -41.90 6.02 6.08
CA ASN A 734 -42.37 5.33 4.89
C ASN A 734 -41.21 5.09 3.90
N ALA A 735 -40.93 3.82 3.62
CA ALA A 735 -39.81 3.40 2.77
C ALA A 735 -39.91 3.89 1.32
N GLU A 736 -41.10 4.03 0.75
CA GLU A 736 -41.27 4.58 -0.60
C GLU A 736 -40.99 6.08 -0.63
N LYS A 737 -41.47 6.82 0.39
CA LYS A 737 -41.15 8.25 0.53
C LYS A 737 -39.66 8.48 0.78
N ALA A 738 -39.00 7.61 1.55
CA ALA A 738 -37.58 7.70 1.83
C ALA A 738 -36.69 7.61 0.58
N LYS A 739 -37.14 6.93 -0.50
CA LYS A 739 -36.37 6.80 -1.75
C LYS A 739 -36.22 8.12 -2.51
N THR A 740 -37.16 9.06 -2.34
CA THR A 740 -37.19 10.34 -3.06
C THR A 740 -37.05 11.54 -2.12
N ALA A 741 -36.98 11.31 -0.81
CA ALA A 741 -36.79 12.34 0.19
C ALA A 741 -35.40 12.94 0.13
N ILE A 742 -35.30 14.20 0.55
CA ILE A 742 -34.04 14.96 0.54
C ILE A 742 -33.75 15.41 1.97
N SER A 743 -32.49 15.31 2.39
CA SER A 743 -32.04 15.82 3.68
C SER A 743 -31.24 17.11 3.49
N TYR A 744 -31.60 18.16 4.22
CA TYR A 744 -30.82 19.40 4.27
C TYR A 744 -30.40 19.70 5.71
N PRO A 745 -29.17 20.19 5.94
CA PRO A 745 -28.81 20.79 7.22
C PRO A 745 -29.78 21.93 7.56
N TYR A 746 -30.33 21.94 8.77
CA TYR A 746 -31.38 22.87 9.21
C TYR A 746 -31.11 23.38 10.62
N VAL A 747 -30.92 24.69 10.74
CA VAL A 747 -30.56 25.40 11.97
C VAL A 747 -31.45 26.65 12.09
N PRO A 748 -32.60 26.57 12.78
CA PRO A 748 -33.59 27.65 12.80
C PRO A 748 -33.19 28.90 13.60
N GLY A 749 -32.16 28.80 14.44
CA GLY A 749 -31.69 29.90 15.28
C GLY A 749 -31.07 31.06 14.50
N SER A 750 -30.93 32.21 15.18
CA SER A 750 -30.21 33.37 14.64
C SER A 750 -28.68 33.18 14.62
N SER A 751 -28.16 32.25 15.41
CA SER A 751 -26.76 31.83 15.45
C SER A 751 -26.66 30.37 15.85
N ALA A 752 -25.52 29.73 15.54
CA ALA A 752 -25.19 28.38 15.99
C ALA A 752 -23.67 28.18 16.09
N GLU A 753 -23.25 27.44 17.10
CA GLU A 753 -21.86 27.01 17.26
C GLU A 753 -21.55 25.87 16.28
N THR A 754 -20.32 25.83 15.77
CA THR A 754 -19.86 24.72 14.93
C THR A 754 -19.74 23.43 15.76
N PRO A 755 -20.49 22.33 15.44
CA PRO A 755 -20.50 21.12 16.26
C PRO A 755 -19.32 20.17 15.98
N TYR A 756 -18.41 20.57 15.10
CA TYR A 756 -17.28 19.78 14.62
C TYR A 756 -16.00 20.62 14.55
N LEU A 757 -14.86 19.95 14.39
CA LEU A 757 -13.57 20.61 14.25
C LEU A 757 -13.49 21.31 12.87
N PRO A 758 -13.24 22.62 12.81
CA PRO A 758 -13.10 23.34 11.55
C PRO A 758 -11.73 23.08 10.92
N ASP A 759 -11.65 23.20 9.60
CA ASP A 759 -10.39 23.12 8.86
C ASP A 759 -9.42 24.25 9.22
N PRO A 760 -8.19 23.96 9.70
CA PRO A 760 -7.25 24.99 10.12
C PRO A 760 -6.80 25.96 9.03
N MET A 761 -6.99 25.62 7.75
CA MET A 761 -6.65 26.50 6.63
C MET A 761 -7.84 27.33 6.13
N ALA A 762 -9.07 27.01 6.54
CA ALA A 762 -10.26 27.76 6.17
C ALA A 762 -10.43 28.99 7.08
N ARG A 763 -9.79 30.11 6.71
CA ARG A 763 -9.80 31.34 7.53
C ARG A 763 -11.03 32.21 7.30
N ASN A 764 -11.40 32.40 6.04
CA ASN A 764 -12.48 33.28 5.61
C ASN A 764 -13.32 32.59 4.53
N ILE A 765 -14.55 33.07 4.35
CA ILE A 765 -15.42 32.69 3.24
C ILE A 765 -15.48 33.85 2.26
N THR A 766 -15.39 33.56 0.97
CA THR A 766 -15.49 34.58 -0.08
C THR A 766 -16.74 34.33 -0.91
N LEU A 767 -17.57 35.36 -1.06
CA LEU A 767 -18.73 35.37 -1.94
C LEU A 767 -18.40 36.18 -3.20
N GLN A 768 -18.75 35.65 -4.37
CA GLN A 768 -18.56 36.29 -5.66
C GLN A 768 -19.94 36.53 -6.30
N SER A 769 -20.05 37.57 -7.15
CA SER A 769 -21.27 37.87 -7.90
C SER A 769 -22.49 38.11 -7.01
N VAL A 770 -22.27 38.68 -5.83
CA VAL A 770 -23.36 39.04 -4.91
C VAL A 770 -24.17 40.18 -5.55
N PRO A 771 -25.51 40.06 -5.67
CA PRO A 771 -26.35 41.13 -6.20
C PRO A 771 -26.10 42.45 -5.47
N GLY A 772 -25.98 43.55 -6.22
CA GLY A 772 -25.65 44.87 -5.68
C GLY A 772 -24.15 45.16 -5.52
N LEU A 773 -23.26 44.17 -5.72
CA LEU A 773 -21.82 44.40 -5.85
C LEU A 773 -21.41 44.57 -7.31
N THR A 774 -20.29 45.28 -7.53
CA THR A 774 -19.71 45.44 -8.87
C THR A 774 -19.26 44.09 -9.41
N ALA A 775 -19.36 43.86 -10.73
CA ALA A 775 -18.84 42.65 -11.36
C ALA A 775 -17.35 42.45 -11.01
N GLY A 776 -17.01 41.25 -10.51
CA GLY A 776 -15.65 40.93 -10.06
C GLY A 776 -15.32 41.34 -8.62
N GLN A 777 -16.19 42.10 -7.95
CA GLN A 777 -16.02 42.42 -6.54
C GLN A 777 -16.31 41.18 -5.68
N LEU A 778 -15.41 40.90 -4.74
CA LEU A 778 -15.52 39.81 -3.77
C LEU A 778 -15.99 40.38 -2.43
N MET A 779 -16.92 39.68 -1.78
CA MET A 779 -17.30 39.94 -0.39
C MET A 779 -16.64 38.90 0.50
N GLU A 780 -15.83 39.34 1.45
CA GLU A 780 -15.19 38.48 2.42
C GLU A 780 -16.00 38.45 3.72
N VAL A 781 -16.36 37.26 4.15
CA VAL A 781 -16.99 37.01 5.45
C VAL A 781 -15.92 36.37 6.33
N SER A 782 -15.43 37.15 7.29
CA SER A 782 -14.53 36.63 8.32
C SER A 782 -15.32 35.66 9.18
N LEU A 783 -14.76 34.46 9.40
CA LEU A 783 -15.24 33.55 10.42
C LEU A 783 -14.76 34.09 11.78
N SER A 784 -15.44 35.13 12.28
CA SER A 784 -15.06 35.85 13.50
C SER A 784 -15.02 34.89 14.70
N GLY A 785 -13.83 34.67 15.27
CA GLY A 785 -13.67 34.05 16.60
C GLY A 785 -13.68 32.51 16.68
N GLU A 786 -14.12 31.78 15.65
CA GLU A 786 -14.05 30.31 15.59
C GLU A 786 -12.87 29.80 14.75
N THR A 787 -11.81 30.60 14.60
CA THR A 787 -10.56 30.09 14.06
C THR A 787 -9.80 29.40 15.20
N MET A 788 -9.73 28.06 15.16
CA MET A 788 -8.85 27.24 16.00
C MET A 788 -7.35 27.62 15.91
N ALA A 789 -7.00 28.66 15.16
CA ALA A 789 -5.71 29.33 15.19
C ALA A 789 -5.45 30.07 16.51
N THR A 790 -6.47 30.33 17.33
CA THR A 790 -6.35 30.61 18.77
C THR A 790 -6.57 29.34 19.58
N ILE A 791 -5.67 28.36 19.42
CA ILE A 791 -5.14 27.65 20.59
C ILE A 791 -4.08 28.61 21.16
N SER A 792 -4.52 29.76 21.67
CA SER A 792 -3.74 30.52 22.62
C SER A 792 -3.51 29.58 23.80
N SER A 793 -2.28 29.62 24.32
CA SER A 793 -1.92 29.07 25.61
C SER A 793 -3.07 29.17 26.61
N ALA A 794 -3.18 28.19 27.51
CA ALA A 794 -4.01 28.30 28.71
C ALA A 794 -3.73 29.64 29.44
N THR A 795 -4.49 30.68 29.09
CA THR A 795 -4.60 32.05 29.60
C THR A 795 -5.01 32.98 28.45
N GLY A 796 -6.33 33.16 28.26
CA GLY A 796 -6.91 34.21 27.41
C GLY A 796 -7.65 33.69 26.20
#